data_AF-A0A0C3QC78-F1
#
_entry.id   AF-A0A0C3QC78-F1
#
_cell.length_a   1.000
_cell.length_b   1.000
_cell.length_c   1.000
_cell.angle_alpha   90.00
_cell.angle_beta   90.00
_cell.angle_gamma   90.00
#
_symmetry.space_group_name_H-M   'P 1'
#
loop_
_entity.id
_entity.type
_entity.pdbx_description
1 polymer ?
#
loop_
_entity_poly.entity_id
_entity_poly.type
_entity_poly.pdbx_seq_one_letter_code
_entity_poly.pdbx_strand_id
1 'polypeptide(L)'
;MRRFASKLLAIDGRPNEDNDRNHDAVTGSDKERIPTKRSVRERLDSPGVSSFRIHSKEIKFTSTTSHGSGGKADVAQATFKSPGHGGDEQLVAVKIPHSIKTNMARNEFLHEVEVLAVLSHKNIVQLIGFVEDLEKGIAWIVLSWAPNGNVGQFLANGDWEIPERVSLIQDTFEGIRYLHSRQPPICHGDLKSLNILVSSSHRAVLTDFGSARAIIESEDEVVNDVDGQQMPQGSTIEQACPPIHVAVSGSHLTLTASAWTLRWAPPEVVNGKRPGLSSDIWAAGWVCWEVMTNKLPFFHLESVSDITLRVIRGRVPSPYEDAQLASIGALCSLMKDCWALDPKVRPDISRCCTVLKWMPSGVPSGGNSFGPKAPSILLFLQMGQIEFRQASYEKAASLFQQALSLATSEGNQTGAGLALRLLGEAYRLQSKYSEAKESYTRAEEIFVHTGQEEAQATTLANMGRLSIHRSELAHAEQLFTRAKEIFARLGDEHGQAISLRGLGEVFSLQSKYTQGEELYSLAQELFARAGDDNGRANALVGLGEVYREQSKYPQAEESYNEARDLFLRLGHAEGRAVTLAGLGRVCSSQSRHTQAEEFVTQAQEIYVRLGQDSSQARTLVRLGDIYCVQLKYAKAEEVYTRAQDIYARLGDELGQANVLDELATVYRLQSKYPRAEELLTRAEEIYAHNGDDKGRASTVFELGRICRLQSKFSEAEELYTRAQEIYKNVGSALGQATALFGLGDLYLFQTKYTQAEDSFTPAQEIYTSICNIRGRADTLYGMGLVRHNQRRNVEAASYYVEARDLYTQLGMTDASERVSLRLADVLPDQNSSVTSPHPSVQVLSDIPSTSLLGKTVT
;
A
#
# COMPACT_ATOMS: atom_id res chain seq x y z
N MET A 1 17.39 7.54 -36.10
CA MET A 1 16.37 8.34 -35.38
C MET A 1 15.72 9.42 -36.24
N ARG A 2 16.42 10.42 -36.83
CA ARG A 2 15.78 11.41 -37.74
C ARG A 2 15.15 10.84 -39.04
N ARG A 3 15.59 9.65 -39.50
CA ARG A 3 14.98 8.92 -40.64
C ARG A 3 13.63 8.25 -40.34
N PHE A 4 13.26 8.10 -39.06
CA PHE A 4 12.04 7.41 -38.63
C PHE A 4 10.81 8.33 -38.76
N ALA A 5 10.91 9.57 -38.29
CA ALA A 5 9.85 10.58 -38.42
C ALA A 5 9.49 10.86 -39.90
N SER A 6 10.49 11.05 -40.76
CA SER A 6 10.26 11.36 -42.19
C SER A 6 9.60 10.22 -42.98
N LYS A 7 9.76 8.95 -42.60
CA LYS A 7 9.18 7.80 -43.32
C LYS A 7 7.72 7.51 -42.93
N LEU A 8 7.36 7.71 -41.66
CA LEU A 8 5.98 7.62 -41.20
C LEU A 8 5.15 8.86 -41.57
N LEU A 9 5.75 10.07 -41.51
CA LEU A 9 5.11 11.32 -41.95
C LEU A 9 4.87 11.37 -43.47
N ALA A 10 5.68 10.70 -44.29
CA ALA A 10 5.49 10.70 -45.76
C ALA A 10 4.27 9.89 -46.24
N ILE A 11 3.57 9.19 -45.35
CA ILE A 11 2.36 8.42 -45.64
C ILE A 11 1.09 9.30 -45.51
N ASP A 12 1.13 10.35 -44.70
CA ASP A 12 0.06 11.34 -44.53
C ASP A 12 0.53 12.72 -45.00
N GLY A 13 0.13 13.10 -46.21
CA GLY A 13 0.47 14.41 -46.77
C GLY A 13 -0.13 15.56 -45.96
N ARG A 14 0.72 16.46 -45.47
CA ARG A 14 0.34 17.85 -45.15
C ARG A 14 1.38 18.84 -45.70
N PRO A 15 0.94 20.05 -46.12
CA PRO A 15 1.81 21.09 -46.66
C PRO A 15 2.45 21.91 -45.52
N ASN A 16 3.66 22.42 -45.75
CA ASN A 16 4.30 23.41 -44.88
C ASN A 16 3.60 24.77 -45.01
N GLU A 17 3.19 25.35 -43.88
CA GLU A 17 2.89 26.78 -43.76
C GLU A 17 4.14 27.49 -43.24
N ASP A 18 4.79 28.29 -44.10
CA ASP A 18 5.65 29.39 -43.68
C ASP A 18 5.04 30.68 -44.25
N ASN A 19 4.80 31.64 -43.36
CA ASN A 19 4.08 32.88 -43.63
C ASN A 19 5.06 34.03 -43.91
N ASP A 20 4.77 34.75 -44.99
CA ASP A 20 4.91 36.19 -45.23
C ASP A 20 6.29 36.88 -45.54
N ARG A 21 6.30 37.42 -46.78
CA ARG A 21 6.80 38.74 -47.28
C ARG A 21 8.30 38.96 -47.54
N ASN A 22 8.66 39.03 -48.83
CA ASN A 22 8.89 40.33 -49.50
C ASN A 22 9.00 40.22 -51.03
N HIS A 23 8.57 41.31 -51.68
CA HIS A 23 8.60 41.57 -53.12
C HIS A 23 10.02 41.48 -53.73
N ASP A 24 10.18 40.81 -54.87
CA ASP A 24 10.53 41.43 -56.15
C ASP A 24 10.68 40.39 -57.27
N ALA A 25 10.27 40.80 -58.47
CA ALA A 25 10.10 39.97 -59.66
C ALA A 25 11.42 39.62 -60.37
N VAL A 26 11.66 38.33 -60.68
CA VAL A 26 12.41 37.90 -61.88
C VAL A 26 11.86 36.54 -62.35
N THR A 27 11.60 36.49 -63.66
CA THR A 27 11.13 35.37 -64.47
C THR A 27 12.03 34.12 -64.42
N GLY A 28 11.44 32.94 -64.22
CA GLY A 28 12.12 31.65 -64.41
C GLY A 28 11.15 30.48 -64.25
N SER A 29 10.91 29.75 -65.32
CA SER A 29 10.05 28.58 -65.39
C SER A 29 10.64 27.40 -64.62
N ASP A 30 10.01 26.95 -63.55
CA ASP A 30 10.04 25.56 -63.10
C ASP A 30 8.78 25.27 -62.27
N LYS A 31 7.83 24.54 -62.86
CA LYS A 31 6.68 23.99 -62.14
C LYS A 31 7.19 22.84 -61.27
N GLU A 32 7.44 23.12 -59.99
CA GLU A 32 7.69 22.09 -58.98
C GLU A 32 6.55 21.06 -58.99
N ARG A 33 6.91 19.81 -59.30
CA ARG A 33 6.02 18.65 -59.21
C ARG A 33 5.70 18.38 -57.74
N ILE A 34 4.40 18.43 -57.42
CA ILE A 34 3.80 17.85 -56.22
C ILE A 34 4.36 16.42 -56.01
N PRO A 35 4.84 16.02 -54.81
CA PRO A 35 5.33 14.66 -54.60
C PRO A 35 4.18 13.66 -54.74
N THR A 36 4.22 12.85 -55.81
CA THR A 36 3.30 11.72 -56.00
C THR A 36 3.51 10.69 -54.88
N LYS A 37 2.40 10.17 -54.30
CA LYS A 37 2.44 9.02 -53.37
C LYS A 37 3.32 7.92 -53.97
N ARG A 38 4.36 7.51 -53.22
CA ARG A 38 5.28 6.45 -53.66
C ARG A 38 4.50 5.19 -53.98
N SER A 39 4.86 4.53 -55.08
CA SER A 39 4.23 3.27 -55.46
C SER A 39 4.53 2.16 -54.42
N VAL A 40 3.67 1.13 -54.33
CA VAL A 40 3.87 -0.03 -53.43
C VAL A 40 5.27 -0.64 -53.62
N ARG A 41 5.75 -0.70 -54.87
CA ARG A 41 7.07 -1.25 -55.21
C ARG A 41 8.23 -0.38 -54.72
N GLU A 42 8.14 0.93 -54.86
CA GLU A 42 9.15 1.87 -54.33
C GLU A 42 9.30 1.81 -52.81
N ARG A 43 8.21 1.52 -52.10
CA ARG A 43 8.20 1.36 -50.64
C ARG A 43 8.88 0.05 -50.20
N LEU A 44 8.60 -1.05 -50.89
CA LEU A 44 9.22 -2.35 -50.65
C LEU A 44 10.73 -2.35 -50.97
N ASP A 45 11.14 -1.60 -51.99
CA ASP A 45 12.56 -1.43 -52.35
C ASP A 45 13.31 -0.45 -51.43
N SER A 46 12.66 0.08 -50.38
CA SER A 46 13.32 1.02 -49.48
C SER A 46 14.41 0.34 -48.61
N PRO A 47 15.51 1.04 -48.27
CA PRO A 47 16.70 0.42 -47.65
C PRO A 47 16.52 -0.25 -46.27
N GLY A 48 15.33 -0.15 -45.67
CA GLY A 48 15.00 -0.82 -44.40
C GLY A 48 13.99 -1.96 -44.53
N VAL A 49 13.36 -2.09 -45.70
CA VAL A 49 12.38 -3.15 -46.00
C VAL A 49 13.00 -4.15 -46.96
N SER A 50 13.76 -3.69 -47.96
CA SER A 50 14.36 -4.55 -49.00
C SER A 50 15.26 -5.66 -48.45
N SER A 51 15.89 -5.46 -47.27
CA SER A 51 16.72 -6.46 -46.59
C SER A 51 15.94 -7.68 -46.09
N PHE A 52 14.62 -7.57 -45.97
CA PHE A 52 13.73 -8.64 -45.52
C PHE A 52 13.11 -9.43 -46.69
N ARG A 53 13.45 -9.14 -47.94
CA ARG A 53 12.89 -9.82 -49.10
C ARG A 53 13.47 -11.23 -49.23
N ILE A 54 12.60 -12.24 -49.29
CA ILE A 54 12.94 -13.67 -49.40
C ILE A 54 12.45 -14.21 -50.75
N HIS A 55 13.19 -15.12 -51.38
CA HIS A 55 12.67 -15.83 -52.55
C HIS A 55 11.73 -16.97 -52.15
N SER A 56 10.62 -17.14 -52.88
CA SER A 56 9.62 -18.19 -52.61
C SER A 56 10.19 -19.61 -52.55
N LYS A 57 11.32 -19.89 -53.23
CA LYS A 57 12.01 -21.18 -53.23
C LYS A 57 12.70 -21.51 -51.90
N GLU A 58 12.95 -20.51 -51.06
CA GLU A 58 13.59 -20.65 -49.75
C GLU A 58 12.59 -21.07 -48.66
N ILE A 59 11.29 -21.05 -48.96
CA ILE A 59 10.19 -21.45 -48.09
C ILE A 59 9.65 -22.81 -48.51
N LYS A 60 9.60 -23.75 -47.58
CA LYS A 60 9.01 -25.09 -47.78
C LYS A 60 7.88 -25.33 -46.78
N PHE A 61 6.64 -25.41 -47.25
CA PHE A 61 5.50 -25.70 -46.39
C PHE A 61 5.57 -27.12 -45.81
N THR A 62 5.34 -27.26 -44.51
CA THR A 62 5.47 -28.55 -43.78
C THR A 62 4.24 -29.45 -43.93
N SER A 63 3.09 -28.91 -44.33
CA SER A 63 1.84 -29.65 -44.56
C SER A 63 0.92 -28.95 -45.56
N THR A 64 -0.08 -29.66 -46.11
CA THR A 64 -1.07 -29.17 -47.10
C THR A 64 -2.29 -28.48 -46.50
N THR A 65 -2.38 -28.33 -45.17
CA THR A 65 -3.55 -27.74 -44.48
C THR A 65 -3.14 -26.50 -43.66
N SER A 66 -3.90 -25.41 -43.81
CA SER A 66 -3.76 -24.18 -43.03
C SER A 66 -3.94 -24.46 -41.54
N HIS A 67 -2.98 -24.05 -40.70
CA HIS A 67 -2.99 -24.30 -39.25
C HIS A 67 -3.84 -23.26 -38.48
N GLY A 68 -4.28 -22.20 -39.16
CA GLY A 68 -5.27 -21.25 -38.66
C GLY A 68 -5.80 -20.39 -39.79
N SER A 69 -7.11 -20.08 -39.77
CA SER A 69 -7.75 -19.10 -40.64
C SER A 69 -8.13 -17.87 -39.81
N GLY A 70 -7.58 -16.71 -40.17
CA GLY A 70 -7.98 -15.42 -39.63
C GLY A 70 -9.07 -14.78 -40.50
N GLY A 71 -9.64 -13.66 -40.04
CA GLY A 71 -10.69 -12.94 -40.80
C GLY A 71 -10.22 -12.33 -42.12
N LYS A 72 -8.90 -12.23 -42.38
CA LYS A 72 -8.31 -11.60 -43.57
C LYS A 72 -7.18 -12.41 -44.25
N ALA A 73 -6.67 -13.45 -43.60
CA ALA A 73 -5.50 -14.20 -44.05
C ALA A 73 -5.47 -15.61 -43.44
N ASP A 74 -4.85 -16.55 -44.15
CA ASP A 74 -4.54 -17.89 -43.64
C ASP A 74 -3.10 -17.92 -43.10
N VAL A 75 -2.86 -18.74 -42.08
CA VAL A 75 -1.52 -18.96 -41.53
C VAL A 75 -1.11 -20.41 -41.74
N ALA A 76 0.04 -20.61 -42.37
CA ALA A 76 0.62 -21.91 -42.64
C ALA A 76 2.01 -22.05 -42.00
N GLN A 77 2.34 -23.26 -41.55
CA GLN A 77 3.68 -23.58 -41.06
C GLN A 77 4.60 -23.93 -42.23
N ALA A 78 5.84 -23.43 -42.19
CA ALA A 78 6.87 -23.73 -43.19
C ALA A 78 8.26 -23.81 -42.55
N THR A 79 9.23 -24.36 -43.27
CA THR A 79 10.65 -24.22 -42.97
C THR A 79 11.29 -23.19 -43.90
N PHE A 80 12.18 -22.38 -43.34
CA PHE A 80 12.98 -21.38 -44.05
C PHE A 80 14.47 -21.73 -43.97
N LYS A 81 15.18 -21.62 -45.09
CA LYS A 81 16.65 -21.78 -45.16
C LYS A 81 17.30 -20.45 -45.52
N SER A 82 18.08 -19.89 -44.60
CA SER A 82 18.84 -18.66 -44.86
C SER A 82 20.05 -18.93 -45.78
N PRO A 83 20.26 -18.17 -46.86
CA PRO A 83 21.45 -18.28 -47.69
C PRO A 83 22.65 -17.63 -46.96
N GLY A 84 23.41 -18.43 -46.18
CA GLY A 84 24.71 -17.98 -45.66
C GLY A 84 25.10 -18.50 -44.26
N HIS A 85 24.18 -19.10 -43.52
CA HIS A 85 24.47 -19.77 -42.24
C HIS A 85 24.22 -21.27 -42.44
N GLY A 86 25.20 -22.12 -42.12
CA GLY A 86 25.21 -23.53 -42.49
C GLY A 86 23.92 -24.28 -42.15
N GLY A 87 23.12 -24.59 -43.18
CA GLY A 87 22.19 -25.73 -43.23
C GLY A 87 20.95 -25.74 -42.33
N ASP A 88 20.89 -24.99 -41.24
CA ASP A 88 19.81 -25.15 -40.25
C ASP A 88 18.47 -24.62 -40.76
N GLU A 89 17.49 -25.53 -40.86
CA GLU A 89 16.11 -25.22 -41.20
C GLU A 89 15.40 -24.60 -39.98
N GLN A 90 14.94 -23.36 -40.10
CA GLN A 90 14.13 -22.72 -39.06
C GLN A 90 12.63 -22.88 -39.37
N LEU A 91 11.84 -23.25 -38.36
CA LEU A 91 10.37 -23.21 -38.45
C LEU A 91 9.86 -21.77 -38.43
N VAL A 92 8.99 -21.45 -39.39
CA VAL A 92 8.38 -20.12 -39.57
C VAL A 92 6.87 -20.23 -39.77
N ALA A 93 6.17 -19.14 -39.44
CA ALA A 93 4.77 -18.94 -39.76
C ALA A 93 4.67 -18.07 -41.02
N VAL A 94 3.89 -18.51 -42.01
CA VAL A 94 3.65 -17.78 -43.25
C VAL A 94 2.21 -17.28 -43.25
N LYS A 95 2.02 -15.97 -43.16
CA LYS A 95 0.72 -15.30 -43.27
C LYS A 95 0.42 -15.03 -44.75
N ILE A 96 -0.68 -15.59 -45.25
CA ILE A 96 -1.11 -15.55 -46.65
C ILE A 96 -2.44 -14.79 -46.71
N PRO A 97 -2.46 -13.53 -47.20
CA PRO A 97 -3.69 -12.75 -47.36
C PRO A 97 -4.67 -13.44 -48.33
N HIS A 98 -5.98 -13.40 -48.03
CA HIS A 98 -6.99 -14.06 -48.88
C HIS A 98 -7.11 -13.45 -50.29
N SER A 99 -6.75 -12.17 -50.45
CA SER A 99 -6.71 -11.50 -51.75
C SER A 99 -5.73 -10.33 -51.71
N ILE A 100 -4.90 -10.21 -52.75
CA ILE A 100 -3.99 -9.06 -52.97
C ILE A 100 -4.35 -8.28 -54.26
N LYS A 101 -5.56 -8.51 -54.78
CA LYS A 101 -6.01 -7.97 -56.08
C LYS A 101 -6.33 -6.48 -56.02
N THR A 102 -6.68 -5.94 -54.84
CA THR A 102 -7.03 -4.53 -54.66
C THR A 102 -5.83 -3.73 -54.17
N ASN A 103 -5.77 -2.44 -54.52
CA ASN A 103 -4.74 -1.53 -53.99
C ASN A 103 -4.84 -1.39 -52.47
N MET A 104 -6.05 -1.50 -51.90
CA MET A 104 -6.27 -1.51 -50.46
C MET A 104 -5.57 -2.71 -49.80
N ALA A 105 -5.78 -3.94 -50.30
CA ALA A 105 -5.14 -5.12 -49.74
C ALA A 105 -3.61 -5.12 -49.90
N ARG A 106 -3.10 -4.57 -51.02
CA ARG A 106 -1.65 -4.35 -51.21
C ARG A 106 -1.08 -3.37 -50.18
N ASN A 107 -1.81 -2.30 -49.89
CA ASN A 107 -1.42 -1.32 -48.88
C ASN A 107 -1.47 -1.90 -47.47
N GLU A 108 -2.47 -2.73 -47.13
CA GLU A 108 -2.55 -3.43 -45.84
C GLU A 108 -1.36 -4.36 -45.63
N PHE A 109 -1.02 -5.20 -46.63
CA PHE A 109 0.17 -6.06 -46.60
C PHE A 109 1.46 -5.25 -46.41
N LEU A 110 1.64 -4.21 -47.22
CA LEU A 110 2.83 -3.36 -47.17
C LEU A 110 2.96 -2.66 -45.81
N HIS A 111 1.86 -2.14 -45.30
CA HIS A 111 1.81 -1.45 -44.01
C HIS A 111 2.25 -2.36 -42.87
N GLU A 112 1.73 -3.59 -42.82
CA GLU A 112 2.11 -4.57 -41.80
C GLU A 112 3.61 -4.91 -41.89
N VAL A 113 4.15 -5.11 -43.09
CA VAL A 113 5.59 -5.36 -43.31
C VAL A 113 6.45 -4.18 -42.87
N GLU A 114 6.06 -2.95 -43.20
CA GLU A 114 6.81 -1.74 -42.83
C GLU A 114 6.85 -1.53 -41.32
N VAL A 115 5.72 -1.75 -40.64
CA VAL A 115 5.67 -1.67 -39.17
C VAL A 115 6.55 -2.76 -38.57
N LEU A 116 6.41 -4.01 -39.00
CA LEU A 116 7.18 -5.12 -38.43
C LEU A 116 8.69 -5.01 -38.69
N ALA A 117 9.12 -4.48 -39.83
CA ALA A 117 10.53 -4.36 -40.20
C ALA A 117 11.34 -3.44 -39.27
N VAL A 118 10.68 -2.56 -38.51
CA VAL A 118 11.33 -1.62 -37.58
C VAL A 118 11.16 -1.99 -36.11
N LEU A 119 10.43 -3.07 -35.81
CA LEU A 119 10.20 -3.55 -34.45
C LEU A 119 11.16 -4.69 -34.13
N SER A 120 11.75 -4.62 -32.93
CA SER A 120 12.63 -5.67 -32.40
C SER A 120 12.54 -5.67 -30.88
N HIS A 121 11.82 -6.63 -30.33
CA HIS A 121 11.62 -6.79 -28.91
C HIS A 121 11.19 -8.23 -28.59
N LYS A 122 11.56 -8.73 -27.40
CA LYS A 122 11.30 -10.13 -26.98
C LYS A 122 9.82 -10.52 -26.92
N ASN A 123 8.93 -9.53 -26.74
CA ASN A 123 7.47 -9.71 -26.66
C ASN A 123 6.75 -9.21 -27.92
N ILE A 124 7.45 -9.05 -29.04
CA ILE A 124 6.89 -8.71 -30.35
C ILE A 124 7.32 -9.80 -31.35
N VAL A 125 6.40 -10.25 -32.20
CA VAL A 125 6.70 -11.30 -33.19
C VAL A 125 7.80 -10.83 -34.13
N GLN A 126 8.76 -11.70 -34.42
CA GLN A 126 9.89 -11.34 -35.28
C GLN A 126 9.51 -11.50 -36.75
N LEU A 127 9.74 -10.46 -37.54
CA LEU A 127 9.73 -10.54 -39.00
C LEU A 127 11.01 -11.25 -39.47
N ILE A 128 10.84 -12.44 -40.06
CA ILE A 128 11.93 -13.16 -40.74
C ILE A 128 12.10 -12.59 -42.14
N GLY A 129 10.99 -12.33 -42.83
CA GLY A 129 10.99 -11.62 -44.09
C GLY A 129 9.63 -11.60 -44.77
N PHE A 130 9.61 -11.24 -46.05
CA PHE A 130 8.41 -11.29 -46.88
C PHE A 130 8.73 -11.82 -48.27
N VAL A 131 7.73 -12.44 -48.89
CA VAL A 131 7.77 -12.90 -50.29
C VAL A 131 6.73 -12.12 -51.07
N GLU A 132 7.12 -11.55 -52.21
CA GLU A 132 6.18 -10.86 -53.10
C GLU A 132 6.34 -11.27 -54.56
N ASP A 133 5.21 -11.46 -55.24
CA ASP A 133 5.06 -11.47 -56.69
C ASP A 133 3.66 -10.93 -56.99
N LEU A 134 3.53 -9.60 -56.98
CA LEU A 134 2.25 -8.90 -57.10
C LEU A 134 1.54 -9.15 -58.44
N GLU A 135 2.29 -9.52 -59.48
CA GLU A 135 1.75 -9.88 -60.80
C GLU A 135 1.09 -11.26 -60.76
N LYS A 136 1.65 -12.21 -60.01
CA LYS A 136 1.06 -13.53 -59.75
C LYS A 136 0.11 -13.55 -58.55
N GLY A 137 -0.13 -12.41 -57.92
CA GLY A 137 -1.00 -12.29 -56.75
C GLY A 137 -0.42 -12.93 -55.48
N ILE A 138 0.90 -13.04 -55.37
CA ILE A 138 1.60 -13.62 -54.22
C ILE A 138 2.08 -12.50 -53.30
N ALA A 139 1.72 -12.57 -52.03
CA ALA A 139 2.25 -11.71 -50.98
C ALA A 139 2.23 -12.51 -49.67
N TRP A 140 3.39 -12.81 -49.09
CA TRP A 140 3.51 -13.59 -47.85
C TRP A 140 4.32 -12.81 -46.83
N ILE A 141 3.86 -12.79 -45.59
CA ILE A 141 4.63 -12.30 -44.45
C ILE A 141 5.17 -13.51 -43.70
N VAL A 142 6.49 -13.60 -43.53
CA VAL A 142 7.18 -14.71 -42.88
C VAL A 142 7.61 -14.27 -41.49
N LEU A 143 7.02 -14.90 -40.46
CA LEU A 143 7.17 -14.58 -39.05
C LEU A 143 7.81 -15.73 -38.29
N SER A 144 8.40 -15.44 -37.13
CA SER A 144 8.85 -16.48 -36.18
C SER A 144 7.69 -17.41 -35.78
N TRP A 145 7.93 -18.72 -35.78
CA TRP A 145 6.93 -19.70 -35.35
C TRP A 145 6.73 -19.71 -33.83
N ALA A 146 5.47 -19.70 -33.38
CA ALA A 146 5.07 -19.83 -31.98
C ALA A 146 4.34 -21.18 -31.78
N PRO A 147 5.02 -22.22 -31.25
CA PRO A 147 4.48 -23.58 -31.22
C PRO A 147 3.30 -23.78 -30.27
N ASN A 148 3.13 -22.88 -29.31
CA ASN A 148 2.11 -22.99 -28.27
C ASN A 148 0.79 -22.29 -28.63
N GLY A 149 0.66 -21.78 -29.88
CA GLY A 149 -0.54 -21.12 -30.36
C GLY A 149 -0.78 -19.75 -29.72
N ASN A 150 -2.05 -19.30 -29.73
CA ASN A 150 -2.43 -18.08 -29.01
C ASN A 150 -2.60 -18.33 -27.51
N VAL A 151 -2.57 -17.26 -26.71
CA VAL A 151 -2.59 -17.35 -25.24
C VAL A 151 -3.85 -18.06 -24.72
N GLY A 152 -5.00 -17.88 -25.36
CA GLY A 152 -6.24 -18.57 -24.99
C GLY A 152 -6.15 -20.08 -25.22
N GLN A 153 -5.60 -20.51 -26.36
CA GLN A 153 -5.37 -21.92 -26.68
C GLN A 153 -4.34 -22.55 -25.73
N PHE A 154 -3.25 -21.83 -25.45
CA PHE A 154 -2.22 -22.28 -24.51
C PHE A 154 -2.79 -22.50 -23.10
N LEU A 155 -3.62 -21.56 -22.63
CA LEU A 155 -4.25 -21.65 -21.32
C LEU A 155 -5.35 -22.72 -21.23
N ALA A 156 -5.98 -23.07 -22.36
CA ALA A 156 -6.96 -24.16 -22.42
C ALA A 156 -6.32 -25.56 -22.41
N ASN A 157 -5.06 -25.66 -22.84
CA ASN A 157 -4.34 -26.93 -22.97
C ASN A 157 -3.58 -27.35 -21.71
N GLY A 158 -3.69 -26.61 -20.60
CA GLY A 158 -2.99 -26.94 -19.36
C GLY A 158 -3.59 -26.27 -18.13
N ASP A 159 -3.27 -26.84 -16.98
CA ASP A 159 -3.58 -26.26 -15.68
C ASP A 159 -2.44 -25.31 -15.27
N TRP A 160 -2.73 -24.01 -15.32
CA TRP A 160 -1.76 -22.94 -15.05
C TRP A 160 -2.10 -22.22 -13.75
N GLU A 161 -1.10 -22.12 -12.88
CA GLU A 161 -1.22 -21.42 -11.61
C GLU A 161 -1.22 -19.90 -11.83
N ILE A 162 -1.72 -19.17 -10.84
CA ILE A 162 -1.86 -17.72 -10.91
C ILE A 162 -0.53 -17.00 -11.30
N PRO A 163 0.64 -17.31 -10.70
CA PRO A 163 1.90 -16.66 -11.10
C PRO A 163 2.28 -16.86 -12.57
N GLU A 164 1.88 -17.99 -13.17
CA GLU A 164 2.17 -18.30 -14.58
C GLU A 164 1.31 -17.47 -15.52
N ARG A 165 0.04 -17.28 -15.16
CA ARG A 165 -0.89 -16.38 -15.86
C ARG A 165 -0.42 -14.93 -15.78
N VAL A 166 0.01 -14.48 -14.59
CA VAL A 166 0.57 -13.13 -14.39
C VAL A 166 1.82 -12.91 -15.25
N SER A 167 2.68 -13.92 -15.42
CA SER A 167 3.86 -13.80 -16.27
C SER A 167 3.50 -13.51 -17.74
N LEU A 168 2.44 -14.12 -18.27
CA LEU A 168 1.96 -13.86 -19.63
C LEU A 168 1.36 -12.45 -19.77
N ILE A 169 0.67 -11.97 -18.73
CA ILE A 169 0.16 -10.59 -18.66
C ILE A 169 1.33 -9.59 -18.66
N GLN A 170 2.34 -9.80 -17.81
CA GLN A 170 3.52 -8.94 -17.75
C GLN A 170 4.24 -8.84 -19.11
N ASP A 171 4.42 -9.99 -19.78
CA ASP A 171 5.00 -10.04 -21.13
C ASP A 171 4.18 -9.24 -22.16
N THR A 172 2.86 -9.36 -22.09
CA THR A 172 1.95 -8.60 -22.97
C THR A 172 2.11 -7.11 -22.77
N PHE A 173 2.08 -6.64 -21.51
CA PHE A 173 2.21 -5.22 -21.18
C PHE A 173 3.60 -4.67 -21.53
N GLU A 174 4.65 -5.47 -21.40
CA GLU A 174 6.00 -5.08 -21.82
C GLU A 174 6.10 -4.92 -23.35
N GLY A 175 5.39 -5.77 -24.12
CA GLY A 175 5.21 -5.58 -25.56
C GLY A 175 4.49 -4.27 -25.90
N ILE A 176 3.40 -3.95 -25.20
CA ILE A 176 2.66 -2.69 -25.40
C ILE A 176 3.54 -1.49 -25.02
N ARG A 177 4.29 -1.57 -23.91
CA ARG A 177 5.22 -0.53 -23.44
C ARG A 177 6.29 -0.23 -24.48
N TYR A 178 6.80 -1.28 -25.14
CA TYR A 178 7.73 -1.12 -26.24
C TYR A 178 7.12 -0.31 -27.40
N LEU A 179 5.88 -0.62 -27.82
CA LEU A 179 5.19 0.10 -28.89
C LEU A 179 4.89 1.56 -28.53
N HIS A 180 4.34 1.79 -27.34
CA HIS A 180 3.95 3.12 -26.87
C HIS A 180 5.17 4.03 -26.60
N SER A 181 6.34 3.46 -26.31
CA SER A 181 7.60 4.20 -26.14
C SER A 181 8.36 4.48 -27.43
N ARG A 182 7.83 4.09 -28.60
CA ARG A 182 8.41 4.48 -29.89
C ARG A 182 8.24 5.99 -30.11
N GLN A 183 8.97 6.56 -31.07
CA GLN A 183 8.93 7.99 -31.36
C GLN A 183 8.79 8.26 -32.86
N PRO A 184 7.58 8.51 -33.40
CA PRO A 184 6.29 8.60 -32.68
C PRO A 184 5.82 7.30 -32.02
N PRO A 185 5.01 7.39 -30.94
CA PRO A 185 4.36 6.25 -30.29
C PRO A 185 3.54 5.42 -31.27
N ILE A 186 3.51 4.11 -31.10
CA ILE A 186 2.72 3.20 -31.95
C ILE A 186 1.56 2.63 -31.13
N CYS A 187 0.34 2.83 -31.61
CA CYS A 187 -0.86 2.13 -31.16
C CYS A 187 -0.99 0.81 -31.91
N HIS A 188 -1.28 -0.29 -31.21
CA HIS A 188 -1.51 -1.60 -31.83
C HIS A 188 -2.86 -1.66 -32.56
N GLY A 189 -3.92 -1.12 -31.95
CA GLY A 189 -5.22 -0.87 -32.60
C GLY A 189 -6.16 -2.08 -32.71
N ASP A 190 -5.65 -3.31 -32.58
CA ASP A 190 -6.46 -4.55 -32.55
C ASP A 190 -5.92 -5.55 -31.51
N LEU A 191 -5.73 -5.10 -30.27
CA LEU A 191 -5.23 -5.94 -29.19
C LEU A 191 -6.34 -6.88 -28.67
N LYS A 192 -6.07 -8.18 -28.68
CA LYS A 192 -6.96 -9.25 -28.18
C LYS A 192 -6.13 -10.51 -27.91
N SER A 193 -6.65 -11.43 -27.11
CA SER A 193 -5.96 -12.70 -26.78
C SER A 193 -5.54 -13.51 -28.01
N LEU A 194 -6.35 -13.49 -29.07
CA LEU A 194 -6.06 -14.16 -30.34
C LEU A 194 -4.80 -13.62 -31.04
N ASN A 195 -4.45 -12.36 -30.76
CA ASN A 195 -3.28 -11.67 -31.31
C ASN A 195 -2.08 -11.68 -30.33
N ILE A 196 -2.14 -12.55 -29.31
CA ILE A 196 -1.06 -12.79 -28.36
C ILE A 196 -0.66 -14.26 -28.48
N LEU A 197 0.51 -14.52 -29.03
CA LEU A 197 1.06 -15.85 -29.20
C LEU A 197 1.93 -16.24 -28.00
N VAL A 198 2.11 -17.54 -27.80
CA VAL A 198 3.02 -18.08 -26.79
C VAL A 198 4.23 -18.73 -27.46
N SER A 199 5.42 -18.22 -27.18
CA SER A 199 6.68 -18.73 -27.74
C SER A 199 7.02 -20.13 -27.22
N SER A 200 8.05 -20.76 -27.78
CA SER A 200 8.62 -22.03 -27.27
C SER A 200 9.19 -21.90 -25.85
N SER A 201 9.54 -20.69 -25.43
CA SER A 201 9.98 -20.37 -24.07
C SER A 201 8.84 -19.96 -23.13
N HIS A 202 7.58 -20.23 -23.53
CA HIS A 202 6.36 -19.87 -22.80
C HIS A 202 6.22 -18.38 -22.47
N ARG A 203 6.71 -17.52 -23.38
CA ARG A 203 6.61 -16.06 -23.27
C ARG A 203 5.51 -15.53 -24.17
N ALA A 204 4.77 -14.54 -23.71
CA ALA A 204 3.75 -13.90 -24.54
C ALA A 204 4.38 -12.95 -25.56
N VAL A 205 3.88 -13.00 -26.80
CA VAL A 205 4.41 -12.28 -27.96
C VAL A 205 3.25 -11.68 -28.75
N LEU A 206 3.26 -10.35 -28.95
CA LEU A 206 2.24 -9.67 -29.74
C LEU A 206 2.43 -9.94 -31.25
N THR A 207 1.34 -10.14 -31.96
CA THR A 207 1.28 -10.35 -33.41
C THR A 207 0.12 -9.57 -34.05
N ASP A 208 0.00 -9.65 -35.37
CA ASP A 208 -1.08 -9.04 -36.18
C ASP A 208 -1.07 -7.51 -36.15
N PHE A 209 -0.01 -6.93 -36.72
CA PHE A 209 0.23 -5.48 -36.76
C PHE A 209 -0.47 -4.76 -37.92
N GLY A 210 -1.40 -5.42 -38.61
CA GLY A 210 -2.12 -4.84 -39.75
C GLY A 210 -2.93 -3.58 -39.40
N SER A 211 -3.34 -3.44 -38.13
CA SER A 211 -4.07 -2.27 -37.61
C SER A 211 -3.19 -1.26 -36.87
N ALA A 212 -1.89 -1.54 -36.74
CA ALA A 212 -0.99 -0.73 -35.93
C ALA A 212 -0.73 0.62 -36.59
N ARG A 213 -0.65 1.71 -35.82
CA ARG A 213 -0.44 3.07 -36.36
C ARG A 213 0.44 3.91 -35.47
N ALA A 214 1.21 4.82 -36.05
CA ALA A 214 1.87 5.86 -35.29
C ALA A 214 0.86 6.93 -34.86
N ILE A 215 0.97 7.40 -33.62
CA ILE A 215 0.17 8.49 -33.08
C ILE A 215 0.98 9.79 -33.20
N ILE A 216 0.41 10.79 -33.87
CA ILE A 216 1.01 12.11 -34.09
C ILE A 216 0.13 13.12 -33.37
N GLU A 217 0.72 13.92 -32.48
CA GLU A 217 0.01 14.82 -31.55
C GLU A 217 -0.87 15.89 -32.24
N SER A 218 -0.77 16.09 -33.55
CA SER A 218 -1.59 17.05 -34.31
C SER A 218 -3.02 16.60 -34.64
N GLU A 219 -3.46 15.40 -34.25
CA GLU A 219 -4.83 14.90 -34.52
C GLU A 219 -5.85 15.19 -33.39
N ASP A 220 -5.42 15.51 -32.17
CA ASP A 220 -6.32 15.61 -31.00
C ASP A 220 -6.75 17.05 -30.62
N GLU A 221 -6.27 18.10 -31.32
CA GLU A 221 -6.57 19.51 -30.98
C GLU A 221 -7.63 20.22 -31.86
N VAL A 222 -8.27 19.55 -32.83
CA VAL A 222 -9.29 20.23 -33.69
C VAL A 222 -10.65 19.53 -33.65
N VAL A 223 -11.30 19.55 -32.47
CA VAL A 223 -12.77 19.68 -32.39
C VAL A 223 -13.10 20.48 -31.12
N ASN A 224 -12.95 21.80 -31.20
CA ASN A 224 -13.59 22.71 -30.25
C ASN A 224 -15.04 22.98 -30.69
N ASP A 225 -15.91 23.05 -29.70
CA ASP A 225 -17.31 23.47 -29.76
C ASP A 225 -17.62 24.53 -30.81
N VAL A 226 -18.59 24.27 -31.69
CA VAL A 226 -19.47 25.33 -32.20
C VAL A 226 -20.89 24.79 -32.33
N ASP A 227 -21.78 25.49 -31.63
CA ASP A 227 -23.23 25.43 -31.70
C ASP A 227 -23.75 25.65 -33.15
N GLY A 228 -24.96 25.17 -33.43
CA GLY A 228 -25.41 24.87 -34.79
C GLY A 228 -25.52 26.03 -35.78
N GLN A 229 -25.23 25.76 -37.05
CA GLN A 229 -26.05 26.12 -38.23
C GLN A 229 -25.42 25.63 -39.55
N GLN A 230 -26.28 25.03 -40.39
CA GLN A 230 -26.24 24.83 -41.85
C GLN A 230 -24.92 24.55 -42.63
N MET A 231 -25.02 23.47 -43.44
CA MET A 231 -24.12 23.03 -44.51
C MET A 231 -23.72 24.12 -45.51
N PRO A 232 -22.52 24.00 -46.10
CA PRO A 232 -22.42 23.91 -47.57
C PRO A 232 -21.60 22.72 -48.08
N GLN A 233 -21.90 22.34 -49.33
CA GLN A 233 -21.37 21.20 -50.08
C GLN A 233 -19.96 21.43 -50.68
N GLY A 234 -19.22 20.32 -50.89
CA GLY A 234 -18.01 20.19 -51.73
C GLY A 234 -16.70 20.38 -50.95
N SER A 235 -15.66 19.53 -51.01
CA SER A 235 -15.16 18.66 -52.08
C SER A 235 -14.34 17.48 -51.53
N THR A 236 -14.44 16.37 -52.24
CA THR A 236 -13.83 15.04 -52.04
C THR A 236 -12.30 15.04 -52.08
N ILE A 237 -11.64 14.40 -51.08
CA ILE A 237 -10.36 13.71 -51.25
C ILE A 237 -10.44 12.36 -50.50
N GLU A 238 -10.69 11.30 -51.25
CA GLU A 238 -10.56 9.90 -50.81
C GLU A 238 -9.08 9.49 -50.76
N GLN A 239 -8.65 8.87 -49.65
CA GLN A 239 -7.49 7.97 -49.62
C GLN A 239 -7.67 6.89 -48.53
N ALA A 240 -7.41 5.64 -48.91
CA ALA A 240 -8.14 4.45 -48.46
C ALA A 240 -7.47 3.59 -47.37
N CYS A 241 -8.19 3.38 -46.27
CA CYS A 241 -8.63 2.09 -45.68
C CYS A 241 -10.08 2.35 -45.17
N PRO A 242 -10.98 1.35 -45.13
CA PRO A 242 -12.42 1.63 -45.16
C PRO A 242 -12.86 2.41 -43.92
N PRO A 243 -13.59 3.53 -44.06
CA PRO A 243 -14.35 4.05 -42.93
C PRO A 243 -15.36 2.98 -42.53
N ILE A 244 -15.67 2.88 -41.23
CA ILE A 244 -16.89 2.19 -40.80
C ILE A 244 -18.04 2.96 -41.46
N HIS A 245 -18.59 2.42 -42.54
CA HIS A 245 -19.76 3.01 -43.19
C HIS A 245 -20.96 2.78 -42.28
N VAL A 246 -21.29 3.79 -41.48
CA VAL A 246 -22.63 3.90 -40.91
C VAL A 246 -23.54 4.44 -42.01
N ALA A 247 -24.11 3.54 -42.80
CA ALA A 247 -25.24 3.88 -43.66
C ALA A 247 -26.53 3.66 -42.86
N VAL A 248 -27.22 4.74 -42.51
CA VAL A 248 -28.59 4.66 -42.00
C VAL A 248 -29.49 4.34 -43.20
N SER A 249 -29.82 3.08 -43.37
CA SER A 249 -31.03 2.67 -44.10
C SER A 249 -31.82 1.76 -43.16
N GLY A 250 -33.14 1.95 -43.14
CA GLY A 250 -34.04 1.44 -42.11
C GLY A 250 -33.76 -0.01 -41.69
N SER A 251 -33.74 -0.20 -40.38
CA SER A 251 -34.00 -1.48 -39.68
C SER A 251 -33.00 -2.63 -39.72
N HIS A 252 -31.75 -2.51 -40.18
CA HIS A 252 -30.66 -3.46 -39.78
C HIS A 252 -29.26 -2.80 -39.86
N LEU A 253 -28.49 -2.87 -38.76
CA LEU A 253 -27.15 -2.28 -38.60
C LEU A 253 -26.09 -3.33 -38.98
N THR A 254 -25.40 -3.16 -40.11
CA THR A 254 -24.40 -4.13 -40.61
C THR A 254 -22.98 -3.59 -40.39
N LEU A 255 -22.34 -4.00 -39.29
CA LEU A 255 -20.92 -3.71 -38.99
C LEU A 255 -20.02 -4.72 -39.71
N THR A 256 -19.23 -4.28 -40.68
CA THR A 256 -18.20 -5.10 -41.37
C THR A 256 -16.87 -5.13 -40.59
N ALA A 257 -16.94 -5.37 -39.28
CA ALA A 257 -15.84 -5.93 -38.52
C ALA A 257 -16.26 -7.36 -38.16
N SER A 258 -15.33 -8.33 -38.14
CA SER A 258 -15.69 -9.66 -37.66
C SER A 258 -16.29 -9.50 -36.26
N ALA A 259 -17.47 -10.09 -36.02
CA ALA A 259 -18.22 -9.97 -34.76
C ALA A 259 -17.38 -10.23 -33.49
N TRP A 260 -16.24 -10.91 -33.67
CA TRP A 260 -15.22 -11.22 -32.68
C TRP A 260 -14.46 -9.99 -32.15
N THR A 261 -13.97 -9.08 -32.99
CA THR A 261 -13.11 -7.96 -32.53
C THR A 261 -13.84 -6.98 -31.60
N LEU A 262 -15.17 -6.88 -31.69
CA LEU A 262 -15.98 -5.94 -30.90
C LEU A 262 -15.87 -6.15 -29.38
N ARG A 263 -15.63 -7.39 -28.93
CA ARG A 263 -15.60 -7.76 -27.51
C ARG A 263 -14.48 -7.07 -26.71
N TRP A 264 -13.38 -6.71 -27.37
CA TRP A 264 -12.24 -5.99 -26.77
C TRP A 264 -12.25 -4.50 -27.10
N ALA A 265 -13.15 -4.04 -27.98
CA ALA A 265 -13.19 -2.66 -28.43
C ALA A 265 -13.65 -1.71 -27.32
N PRO A 266 -12.99 -0.56 -27.14
CA PRO A 266 -13.43 0.44 -26.17
C PRO A 266 -14.60 1.27 -26.69
N PRO A 267 -15.36 1.94 -25.79
CA PRO A 267 -16.56 2.70 -26.16
C PRO A 267 -16.31 3.77 -27.22
N GLU A 268 -15.16 4.46 -27.18
CA GLU A 268 -14.82 5.48 -28.16
C GLU A 268 -14.63 4.93 -29.58
N VAL A 269 -14.06 3.73 -29.71
CA VAL A 269 -13.86 3.06 -31.00
C VAL A 269 -15.19 2.52 -31.53
N VAL A 270 -16.03 1.99 -30.65
CA VAL A 270 -17.41 1.58 -31.01
C VAL A 270 -18.24 2.77 -31.49
N ASN A 271 -18.01 3.96 -30.95
CA ASN A 271 -18.63 5.21 -31.39
C ASN A 271 -17.95 5.85 -32.62
N GLY A 272 -17.02 5.17 -33.28
CA GLY A 272 -16.42 5.59 -34.54
C GLY A 272 -15.15 6.44 -34.44
N LYS A 273 -14.60 6.67 -33.23
CA LYS A 273 -13.26 7.29 -33.10
C LYS A 273 -12.17 6.29 -33.50
N ARG A 274 -11.04 6.80 -34.00
CA ARG A 274 -9.87 5.95 -34.30
C ARG A 274 -9.23 5.44 -33.00
N PRO A 275 -8.77 4.18 -32.94
CA PRO A 275 -8.08 3.64 -31.76
C PRO A 275 -6.81 4.44 -31.43
N GLY A 276 -6.63 4.82 -30.17
CA GLY A 276 -5.43 5.50 -29.67
C GLY A 276 -4.66 4.65 -28.65
N LEU A 277 -3.61 5.21 -28.04
CA LEU A 277 -2.83 4.51 -27.01
C LEU A 277 -3.72 4.06 -25.84
N SER A 278 -4.66 4.90 -25.41
CA SER A 278 -5.64 4.60 -24.36
C SER A 278 -6.65 3.53 -24.77
N SER A 279 -6.86 3.30 -26.07
CA SER A 279 -7.68 2.20 -26.59
C SER A 279 -6.98 0.85 -26.43
N ASP A 280 -5.65 0.80 -26.62
CA ASP A 280 -4.86 -0.40 -26.33
C ASP A 280 -4.93 -0.76 -24.83
N ILE A 281 -4.90 0.24 -23.95
CA ILE A 281 -4.99 0.05 -22.48
C ILE A 281 -6.32 -0.61 -22.08
N TRP A 282 -7.43 -0.17 -22.68
CA TRP A 282 -8.74 -0.80 -22.46
C TRP A 282 -8.73 -2.28 -22.88
N ALA A 283 -8.24 -2.55 -24.09
CA ALA A 283 -8.15 -3.90 -24.61
C ALA A 283 -7.22 -4.79 -23.77
N ALA A 284 -6.12 -4.23 -23.25
CA ALA A 284 -5.20 -4.93 -22.36
C ALA A 284 -5.88 -5.33 -21.03
N GLY A 285 -6.80 -4.51 -20.51
CA GLY A 285 -7.64 -4.89 -19.35
C GLY A 285 -8.49 -6.14 -19.63
N TRP A 286 -9.04 -6.27 -20.84
CA TRP A 286 -9.77 -7.48 -21.25
C TRP A 286 -8.87 -8.70 -21.47
N VAL A 287 -7.65 -8.50 -21.96
CA VAL A 287 -6.64 -9.56 -22.02
C VAL A 287 -6.33 -10.08 -20.61
N CYS A 288 -6.15 -9.20 -19.62
CA CYS A 288 -5.97 -9.64 -18.23
C CYS A 288 -7.14 -10.49 -17.73
N TRP A 289 -8.39 -10.05 -17.99
CA TRP A 289 -9.58 -10.82 -17.63
C TRP A 289 -9.56 -12.22 -18.24
N GLU A 290 -9.30 -12.32 -19.54
CA GLU A 290 -9.33 -13.60 -20.24
C GLU A 290 -8.21 -14.54 -19.80
N VAL A 291 -7.00 -14.02 -19.63
CA VAL A 291 -5.84 -14.79 -19.14
C VAL A 291 -6.08 -15.33 -17.73
N MET A 292 -6.77 -14.58 -16.88
CA MET A 292 -7.06 -14.99 -15.50
C MET A 292 -8.29 -15.89 -15.38
N THR A 293 -9.30 -15.74 -16.24
CA THR A 293 -10.60 -16.43 -16.04
C THR A 293 -10.86 -17.54 -17.05
N ASN A 294 -10.05 -17.64 -18.11
CA ASN A 294 -10.31 -18.45 -19.30
C ASN A 294 -11.67 -18.13 -19.98
N LYS A 295 -12.27 -16.97 -19.70
CA LYS A 295 -13.56 -16.55 -20.24
C LYS A 295 -13.37 -15.37 -21.18
N LEU A 296 -14.02 -15.44 -22.33
CA LEU A 296 -14.07 -14.32 -23.27
C LEU A 296 -14.80 -13.11 -22.67
N PRO A 297 -14.45 -11.87 -23.07
CA PRO A 297 -15.22 -10.70 -22.69
C PRO A 297 -16.68 -10.87 -23.07
N PHE A 298 -17.57 -10.69 -22.10
CA PHE A 298 -19.01 -10.88 -22.25
C PHE A 298 -19.39 -12.29 -22.76
N PHE A 299 -18.73 -13.35 -22.29
CA PHE A 299 -18.97 -14.74 -22.74
C PHE A 299 -20.44 -15.21 -22.67
N HIS A 300 -21.27 -14.58 -21.83
CA HIS A 300 -22.69 -14.88 -21.68
C HIS A 300 -23.59 -14.21 -22.73
N LEU A 301 -23.04 -13.31 -23.56
CA LEU A 301 -23.78 -12.60 -24.61
C LEU A 301 -23.40 -13.16 -25.98
N GLU A 302 -24.40 -13.54 -26.77
CA GLU A 302 -24.23 -14.05 -28.14
C GLU A 302 -24.50 -12.99 -29.21
N SER A 303 -25.35 -11.99 -28.90
CA SER A 303 -25.73 -10.91 -29.81
C SER A 303 -24.69 -9.79 -29.85
N VAL A 304 -24.23 -9.46 -31.06
CA VAL A 304 -23.34 -8.32 -31.31
C VAL A 304 -23.95 -7.02 -30.80
N SER A 305 -25.26 -6.81 -30.99
CA SER A 305 -25.97 -5.61 -30.54
C SER A 305 -26.00 -5.48 -29.01
N ASP A 306 -26.13 -6.59 -28.29
CA ASP A 306 -26.14 -6.58 -26.82
C ASP A 306 -24.74 -6.26 -26.26
N ILE A 307 -23.70 -6.81 -26.90
CA ILE A 307 -22.31 -6.50 -26.57
C ILE A 307 -22.03 -5.01 -26.83
N THR A 308 -22.40 -4.49 -28.01
CA THR A 308 -22.28 -3.06 -28.33
C THR A 308 -22.94 -2.18 -27.27
N LEU A 309 -24.19 -2.50 -26.90
CA LEU A 309 -24.93 -1.71 -25.91
C LEU A 309 -24.28 -1.76 -24.52
N ARG A 310 -23.72 -2.92 -24.11
CA ARG A 310 -23.04 -3.08 -22.83
C ARG A 310 -21.73 -2.28 -22.78
N VAL A 311 -20.97 -2.28 -23.87
CA VAL A 311 -19.73 -1.51 -24.02
C VAL A 311 -20.02 -0.01 -24.00
N ILE A 312 -20.97 0.48 -24.80
CA ILE A 312 -21.34 1.91 -24.83
C ILE A 312 -21.79 2.42 -23.45
N ARG A 313 -22.49 1.57 -22.68
CA ARG A 313 -22.93 1.89 -21.31
C ARG A 313 -21.82 1.78 -20.25
N GLY A 314 -20.57 1.49 -20.63
CA GLY A 314 -19.42 1.38 -19.72
C GLY A 314 -19.55 0.25 -18.71
N ARG A 315 -20.28 -0.79 -19.09
CA ARG A 315 -20.89 -1.71 -18.15
C ARG A 315 -20.05 -3.00 -18.15
N VAL A 316 -18.95 -3.02 -17.40
CA VAL A 316 -17.99 -4.16 -17.32
C VAL A 316 -18.25 -5.03 -16.07
N PRO A 317 -17.84 -6.32 -16.04
CA PRO A 317 -17.93 -7.15 -14.84
C PRO A 317 -16.95 -6.66 -13.76
N SER A 318 -17.25 -6.97 -12.49
CA SER A 318 -16.33 -6.65 -11.38
C SER A 318 -15.23 -7.72 -11.31
N PRO A 319 -13.94 -7.35 -11.41
CA PRO A 319 -12.83 -8.31 -11.25
C PRO A 319 -12.81 -9.03 -9.90
N TYR A 320 -13.40 -8.41 -8.86
CA TYR A 320 -13.39 -8.94 -7.49
C TYR A 320 -14.37 -10.08 -7.26
N GLU A 321 -15.30 -10.34 -8.20
CA GLU A 321 -16.28 -11.43 -8.08
C GLU A 321 -15.72 -12.79 -8.50
N ASP A 322 -14.61 -12.81 -9.25
CA ASP A 322 -13.95 -14.05 -9.67
C ASP A 322 -12.87 -14.44 -8.67
N ALA A 323 -12.87 -15.70 -8.23
CA ALA A 323 -11.98 -16.17 -7.16
C ALA A 323 -10.47 -16.08 -7.52
N GLN A 324 -10.11 -16.32 -8.78
CA GLN A 324 -8.70 -16.23 -9.21
C GLN A 324 -8.24 -14.78 -9.31
N LEU A 325 -9.10 -13.89 -9.81
CA LEU A 325 -8.80 -12.46 -9.87
C LEU A 325 -8.77 -11.82 -8.47
N ALA A 326 -9.71 -12.17 -7.59
CA ALA A 326 -9.78 -11.69 -6.22
C ALA A 326 -8.51 -12.00 -5.42
N SER A 327 -7.80 -13.07 -5.80
CA SER A 327 -6.52 -13.45 -5.21
C SER A 327 -5.40 -12.42 -5.47
N ILE A 328 -5.53 -11.57 -6.49
CA ILE A 328 -4.62 -10.47 -6.81
C ILE A 328 -5.39 -9.15 -6.91
N GLY A 329 -5.67 -8.54 -5.75
CA GLY A 329 -6.40 -7.27 -5.66
C GLY A 329 -5.78 -6.12 -6.47
N ALA A 330 -4.45 -6.08 -6.60
CA ALA A 330 -3.76 -5.06 -7.40
C ALA A 330 -4.06 -5.19 -8.91
N LEU A 331 -4.19 -6.42 -9.43
CA LEU A 331 -4.59 -6.66 -10.82
C LEU A 331 -6.05 -6.28 -11.05
N CYS A 332 -6.92 -6.59 -10.08
CA CYS A 332 -8.32 -6.16 -10.10
C CYS A 332 -8.45 -4.63 -10.17
N SER A 333 -7.66 -3.90 -9.38
CA SER A 333 -7.64 -2.44 -9.41
C SER A 333 -7.16 -1.92 -10.76
N LEU A 334 -6.05 -2.46 -11.28
CA LEU A 334 -5.51 -2.08 -12.58
C LEU A 334 -6.53 -2.29 -13.70
N MET A 335 -7.24 -3.41 -13.71
CA MET A 335 -8.29 -3.69 -14.71
C MET A 335 -9.44 -2.67 -14.63
N LYS A 336 -9.87 -2.29 -13.43
CA LYS A 336 -10.87 -1.23 -13.26
C LYS A 336 -10.39 0.10 -13.82
N ASP A 337 -9.13 0.46 -13.56
CA ASP A 337 -8.53 1.70 -14.08
C ASP A 337 -8.42 1.67 -15.62
N CYS A 338 -8.03 0.53 -16.21
CA CYS A 338 -8.01 0.34 -17.66
C CYS A 338 -9.40 0.49 -18.31
N TRP A 339 -10.46 0.13 -17.59
CA TRP A 339 -11.85 0.21 -18.05
C TRP A 339 -12.55 1.53 -17.70
N ALA A 340 -11.79 2.59 -17.40
CA ALA A 340 -12.36 3.93 -17.29
C ALA A 340 -13.04 4.34 -18.61
N LEU A 341 -14.28 4.85 -18.51
CA LEU A 341 -15.08 5.29 -19.65
C LEU A 341 -14.38 6.42 -20.43
N ASP A 342 -13.84 7.41 -19.72
CA ASP A 342 -13.05 8.48 -20.31
C ASP A 342 -11.63 7.99 -20.64
N PRO A 343 -11.22 7.99 -21.94
CA PRO A 343 -9.88 7.58 -22.33
C PRO A 343 -8.75 8.40 -21.69
N LYS A 344 -9.00 9.65 -21.27
CA LYS A 344 -7.99 10.53 -20.64
C LYS A 344 -7.67 10.13 -19.19
N VAL A 345 -8.58 9.42 -18.53
CA VAL A 345 -8.42 8.98 -17.13
C VAL A 345 -7.73 7.63 -17.03
N ARG A 346 -7.69 6.86 -18.13
CA ARG A 346 -7.01 5.55 -18.17
C ARG A 346 -5.51 5.71 -17.87
N PRO A 347 -4.89 4.75 -17.16
CA PRO A 347 -3.47 4.81 -16.86
C PRO A 347 -2.65 4.71 -18.15
N ASP A 348 -1.52 5.42 -18.21
CA ASP A 348 -0.52 5.15 -19.24
C ASP A 348 0.14 3.78 -19.02
N ILE A 349 0.78 3.26 -20.07
CA ILE A 349 1.39 1.93 -20.02
C ILE A 349 2.53 1.83 -19.00
N SER A 350 3.24 2.92 -18.71
CA SER A 350 4.33 2.92 -17.74
C SER A 350 3.79 2.71 -16.33
N ARG A 351 2.68 3.37 -15.98
CA ARG A 351 1.96 3.14 -14.72
C ARG A 351 1.47 1.70 -14.62
N CYS A 352 0.89 1.16 -15.70
CA CYS A 352 0.46 -0.24 -15.73
C CYS A 352 1.60 -1.21 -15.44
N CYS A 353 2.75 -1.05 -16.12
CA CYS A 353 3.93 -1.89 -15.92
C CYS A 353 4.48 -1.75 -14.49
N THR A 354 4.46 -0.56 -13.89
CA THR A 354 4.86 -0.34 -12.50
C THR A 354 4.00 -1.14 -11.52
N VAL A 355 2.68 -1.16 -11.73
CA VAL A 355 1.76 -1.94 -10.88
C VAL A 355 1.99 -3.45 -11.06
N LEU A 356 2.19 -3.91 -12.29
CA LEU A 356 2.43 -5.33 -12.60
C LEU A 356 3.78 -5.86 -12.12
N LYS A 357 4.82 -5.01 -12.05
CA LYS A 357 6.20 -5.38 -11.69
C LYS A 357 6.29 -6.10 -10.33
N TRP A 358 5.44 -5.73 -9.38
CA TRP A 358 5.47 -6.24 -8.01
C TRP A 358 4.56 -7.44 -7.77
N MET A 359 3.85 -7.92 -8.81
CA MET A 359 2.98 -9.09 -8.69
C MET A 359 3.79 -10.39 -8.77
N PRO A 360 3.49 -11.39 -7.93
CA PRO A 360 4.16 -12.69 -8.01
C PRO A 360 3.97 -13.32 -9.40
N SER A 361 5.08 -13.69 -10.05
CA SER A 361 5.09 -14.21 -11.42
C SER A 361 6.15 -15.27 -11.63
N GLY A 362 5.87 -16.30 -12.43
CA GLY A 362 6.83 -17.31 -12.84
C GLY A 362 6.56 -17.78 -14.26
N VAL A 363 7.58 -17.90 -15.10
CA VAL A 363 7.39 -18.34 -16.49
C VAL A 363 6.80 -19.75 -16.50
N PRO A 364 5.76 -20.01 -17.31
CA PRO A 364 5.19 -21.35 -17.42
C PRO A 364 6.28 -22.37 -17.75
N SER A 365 6.40 -23.41 -16.92
CA SER A 365 7.42 -24.45 -17.08
C SER A 365 6.75 -25.70 -17.67
N GLY A 366 7.07 -26.05 -18.92
CA GLY A 366 6.41 -27.16 -19.62
C GLY A 366 6.89 -28.52 -19.13
N GLY A 367 5.98 -29.33 -18.59
CA GLY A 367 6.13 -30.78 -18.58
C GLY A 367 5.63 -31.34 -19.91
N ASN A 368 6.33 -32.31 -20.50
CA ASN A 368 5.82 -33.05 -21.66
C ASN A 368 4.38 -33.51 -21.38
N SER A 369 3.52 -33.35 -22.39
CA SER A 369 2.17 -33.90 -22.43
C SER A 369 2.14 -35.31 -21.82
N PHE A 370 1.24 -35.52 -20.84
CA PHE A 370 0.88 -36.78 -20.15
C PHE A 370 1.42 -37.08 -18.72
N GLY A 371 2.04 -36.13 -18.00
CA GLY A 371 2.36 -36.32 -16.57
C GLY A 371 1.94 -35.14 -15.66
N PRO A 372 1.68 -35.35 -14.34
CA PRO A 372 1.43 -34.26 -13.41
C PRO A 372 2.66 -33.35 -13.34
N LYS A 373 2.42 -32.05 -13.53
CA LYS A 373 3.44 -31.00 -13.52
C LYS A 373 4.09 -30.93 -12.15
N ALA A 374 5.39 -31.25 -12.05
CA ALA A 374 6.16 -30.99 -10.84
C ALA A 374 6.34 -29.46 -10.70
N PRO A 375 5.85 -28.82 -9.62
CA PRO A 375 5.98 -27.38 -9.46
C PRO A 375 7.46 -27.01 -9.25
N SER A 376 7.92 -25.94 -9.89
CA SER A 376 9.29 -25.44 -9.68
C SER A 376 9.44 -24.75 -8.32
N ILE A 377 10.66 -24.66 -7.80
CA ILE A 377 10.96 -23.92 -6.56
C ILE A 377 10.39 -22.50 -6.64
N LEU A 378 10.63 -21.80 -7.76
CA LEU A 378 10.12 -20.45 -7.97
C LEU A 378 8.59 -20.41 -7.91
N LEU A 379 7.91 -21.37 -8.52
CA LEU A 379 6.44 -21.40 -8.51
C LEU A 379 5.88 -21.54 -7.10
N PHE A 380 6.42 -22.44 -6.28
CA PHE A 380 6.03 -22.55 -4.87
C PHE A 380 6.28 -21.24 -4.08
N LEU A 381 7.42 -20.58 -4.32
CA LEU A 381 7.70 -19.29 -3.69
C LEU A 381 6.68 -18.21 -4.10
N GLN A 382 6.30 -18.14 -5.38
CA GLN A 382 5.33 -17.16 -5.86
C GLN A 382 3.92 -17.45 -5.34
N MET A 383 3.48 -18.70 -5.34
CA MET A 383 2.20 -19.11 -4.76
C MET A 383 2.16 -18.81 -3.25
N GLY A 384 3.24 -19.13 -2.53
CA GLY A 384 3.36 -18.82 -1.10
C GLY A 384 3.29 -17.31 -0.83
N GLN A 385 3.86 -16.48 -1.69
CA GLN A 385 3.74 -15.01 -1.57
C GLN A 385 2.32 -14.49 -1.81
N ILE A 386 1.55 -15.12 -2.71
CA ILE A 386 0.14 -14.77 -2.92
C ILE A 386 -0.65 -15.06 -1.63
N GLU A 387 -0.54 -16.28 -1.10
CA GLU A 387 -1.18 -16.66 0.16
C GLU A 387 -0.74 -15.78 1.33
N PHE A 388 0.55 -15.41 1.37
CA PHE A 388 1.09 -14.51 2.38
C PHE A 388 0.44 -13.12 2.32
N ARG A 389 0.24 -12.56 1.13
CA ARG A 389 -0.45 -11.27 0.94
C ARG A 389 -1.94 -11.33 1.29
N GLN A 390 -2.54 -12.51 1.25
CA GLN A 390 -3.92 -12.75 1.69
C GLN A 390 -4.03 -13.03 3.19
N ALA A 391 -2.94 -12.89 3.95
CA ALA A 391 -2.84 -13.23 5.37
C ALA A 391 -3.08 -14.72 5.70
N SER A 392 -3.05 -15.60 4.69
CA SER A 392 -3.09 -17.06 4.86
C SER A 392 -1.69 -17.60 5.19
N TYR A 393 -1.10 -17.14 6.31
CA TYR A 393 0.31 -17.39 6.64
C TYR A 393 0.65 -18.87 6.80
N GLU A 394 -0.29 -19.70 7.26
CA GLU A 394 -0.09 -21.15 7.37
C GLU A 394 0.06 -21.82 6.01
N LYS A 395 -0.82 -21.48 5.06
CA LYS A 395 -0.74 -21.98 3.68
C LYS A 395 0.55 -21.49 3.02
N ALA A 396 0.89 -20.20 3.21
CA ALA A 396 2.14 -19.64 2.72
C ALA A 396 3.36 -20.40 3.27
N ALA A 397 3.40 -20.66 4.58
CA ALA A 397 4.47 -21.44 5.20
C ALA A 397 4.55 -22.86 4.61
N SER A 398 3.42 -23.52 4.37
CA SER A 398 3.40 -24.86 3.75
C SER A 398 3.99 -24.86 2.33
N LEU A 399 3.72 -23.82 1.54
CA LEU A 399 4.26 -23.66 0.19
C LEU A 399 5.76 -23.34 0.22
N PHE A 400 6.20 -22.48 1.15
CA PHE A 400 7.63 -22.20 1.35
C PHE A 400 8.39 -23.43 1.84
N GLN A 401 7.78 -24.27 2.68
CA GLN A 401 8.37 -25.54 3.11
C GLN A 401 8.52 -26.52 1.94
N GLN A 402 7.52 -26.60 1.04
CA GLN A 402 7.62 -27.37 -0.19
C GLN A 402 8.76 -26.86 -1.08
N ALA A 403 8.85 -25.54 -1.29
CA ALA A 403 9.96 -24.91 -2.01
C ALA A 403 11.33 -25.25 -1.41
N LEU A 404 11.45 -25.20 -0.08
CA LEU A 404 12.68 -25.54 0.65
C LEU A 404 13.05 -27.02 0.45
N SER A 405 12.08 -27.93 0.54
CA SER A 405 12.30 -29.37 0.39
C SER A 405 12.81 -29.71 -1.02
N LEU A 406 12.20 -29.10 -2.05
CA LEU A 406 12.60 -29.27 -3.43
C LEU A 406 13.98 -28.66 -3.68
N ALA A 407 14.23 -27.44 -3.19
CA ALA A 407 15.52 -26.78 -3.32
C ALA A 407 16.66 -27.56 -2.65
N THR A 408 16.38 -28.19 -1.51
CA THR A 408 17.35 -29.06 -0.83
C THR A 408 17.62 -30.32 -1.65
N SER A 409 16.59 -30.93 -2.24
CA SER A 409 16.74 -32.14 -3.06
C SER A 409 17.50 -31.88 -4.38
N GLU A 410 17.34 -30.70 -4.97
CA GLU A 410 18.03 -30.27 -6.20
C GLU A 410 19.42 -29.66 -5.92
N GLY A 411 19.80 -29.47 -4.65
CA GLY A 411 21.05 -28.79 -4.28
C GLY A 411 21.05 -27.29 -4.58
N ASN A 412 19.88 -26.68 -4.81
CA ASN A 412 19.73 -25.26 -5.12
C ASN A 412 19.79 -24.40 -3.84
N GLN A 413 21.01 -24.03 -3.44
CA GLN A 413 21.26 -23.23 -2.24
C GLN A 413 20.52 -21.89 -2.27
N THR A 414 20.50 -21.18 -3.41
CA THR A 414 19.79 -19.91 -3.56
C THR A 414 18.29 -20.06 -3.29
N GLY A 415 17.66 -21.08 -3.88
CA GLY A 415 16.25 -21.38 -3.67
C GLY A 415 15.94 -21.72 -2.22
N ALA A 416 16.81 -22.50 -1.57
CA ALA A 416 16.68 -22.87 -0.16
C ALA A 416 16.77 -21.65 0.77
N GLY A 417 17.75 -20.76 0.53
CA GLY A 417 17.88 -19.51 1.29
C GLY A 417 16.66 -18.60 1.14
N LEU A 418 16.14 -18.43 -0.07
CA LEU A 418 14.94 -17.62 -0.32
C LEU A 418 13.70 -18.22 0.34
N ALA A 419 13.53 -19.54 0.29
CA ALA A 419 12.44 -20.24 0.95
C ALA A 419 12.50 -20.07 2.47
N LEU A 420 13.68 -20.25 3.08
CA LEU A 420 13.90 -20.06 4.52
C LEU A 420 13.62 -18.62 4.98
N ARG A 421 14.05 -17.62 4.22
CA ARG A 421 13.77 -16.21 4.53
C ARG A 421 12.26 -15.91 4.54
N LEU A 422 11.54 -16.41 3.53
CA LEU A 422 10.09 -16.22 3.42
C LEU A 422 9.31 -17.03 4.47
N LEU A 423 9.80 -18.22 4.81
CA LEU A 423 9.27 -19.04 5.89
C LEU A 423 9.44 -18.35 7.25
N GLY A 424 10.62 -17.74 7.50
CA GLY A 424 10.87 -16.94 8.70
C GLY A 424 9.88 -15.79 8.85
N GLU A 425 9.55 -15.11 7.75
CA GLU A 425 8.54 -14.04 7.72
C GLU A 425 7.13 -14.57 8.03
N ALA A 426 6.76 -15.70 7.42
CA ALA A 426 5.46 -16.34 7.67
C ALA A 426 5.33 -16.79 9.14
N TYR A 427 6.39 -17.34 9.73
CA TYR A 427 6.41 -17.71 11.15
C TYR A 427 6.36 -16.50 12.08
N ARG A 428 7.05 -15.39 11.74
CA ARG A 428 6.98 -14.15 12.52
C ARG A 428 5.55 -13.62 12.59
N LEU A 429 4.80 -13.62 11.50
CA LEU A 429 3.40 -13.18 11.47
C LEU A 429 2.42 -14.17 12.13
N GLN A 430 2.82 -15.42 12.30
CA GLN A 430 2.11 -16.41 13.13
C GLN A 430 2.52 -16.37 14.61
N SER A 431 3.36 -15.40 15.02
CA SER A 431 3.95 -15.33 16.37
C SER A 431 4.81 -16.54 16.77
N LYS A 432 5.24 -17.35 15.81
CA LYS A 432 6.18 -18.48 15.99
C LYS A 432 7.62 -17.98 15.95
N TYR A 433 8.00 -17.19 16.97
CA TYR A 433 9.25 -16.44 16.97
C TYR A 433 10.51 -17.31 17.05
N SER A 434 10.43 -18.50 17.63
CA SER A 434 11.52 -19.49 17.66
C SER A 434 11.85 -20.01 16.27
N GLU A 435 10.83 -20.48 15.56
CA GLU A 435 10.93 -21.04 14.22
C GLU A 435 11.32 -19.97 13.19
N ALA A 436 10.82 -18.74 13.39
CA ALA A 436 11.24 -17.58 12.61
C ALA A 436 12.74 -17.31 12.75
N LYS A 437 13.25 -17.30 14.00
CA LYS A 437 14.67 -17.09 14.28
C LYS A 437 15.54 -18.14 13.61
N GLU A 438 15.20 -19.43 13.77
CA GLU A 438 15.94 -20.53 13.13
C GLU A 438 15.95 -20.39 11.61
N SER A 439 14.79 -20.09 11.01
CA SER A 439 14.66 -19.94 9.56
C SER A 439 15.50 -18.79 9.03
N TYR A 440 15.50 -17.64 9.69
CA TYR A 440 16.33 -16.51 9.27
C TYR A 440 17.83 -16.76 9.45
N THR A 441 18.26 -17.37 10.56
CA THR A 441 19.69 -17.69 10.78
C THR A 441 20.22 -18.61 9.69
N ARG A 442 19.47 -19.68 9.36
CA ARG A 442 19.83 -20.58 8.27
C ARG A 442 19.84 -19.90 6.90
N ALA A 443 18.91 -18.98 6.66
CA ALA A 443 18.89 -18.18 5.44
C ALA A 443 20.12 -17.26 5.33
N GLU A 444 20.50 -16.58 6.42
CA GLU A 444 21.69 -15.72 6.46
C GLU A 444 22.95 -16.53 6.14
N GLU A 445 23.13 -17.69 6.79
CA GLU A 445 24.28 -18.58 6.55
C GLU A 445 24.43 -18.97 5.07
N ILE A 446 23.31 -19.33 4.42
CA ILE A 446 23.28 -19.67 3.00
C ILE A 446 23.63 -18.46 2.13
N PHE A 447 23.08 -17.27 2.41
CA PHE A 447 23.36 -16.08 1.62
C PHE A 447 24.80 -15.59 1.80
N VAL A 448 25.37 -15.70 3.00
CA VAL A 448 26.80 -15.46 3.25
C VAL A 448 27.66 -16.43 2.45
N HIS A 449 27.34 -17.73 2.48
CA HIS A 449 28.12 -18.75 1.77
C HIS A 449 28.03 -18.61 0.24
N THR A 450 26.86 -18.23 -0.29
CA THR A 450 26.63 -18.05 -1.73
C THR A 450 27.00 -16.66 -2.26
N GLY A 451 27.37 -15.72 -1.38
CA GLY A 451 27.73 -14.35 -1.75
C GLY A 451 26.56 -13.46 -2.18
N GLN A 452 25.34 -13.77 -1.76
CA GLN A 452 24.13 -13.00 -2.09
C GLN A 452 23.87 -11.88 -1.09
N GLU A 453 24.64 -10.79 -1.23
CA GLU A 453 24.62 -9.67 -0.28
C GLU A 453 23.23 -8.99 -0.14
N GLU A 454 22.47 -8.83 -1.22
CA GLU A 454 21.13 -8.20 -1.18
C GLU A 454 20.13 -9.04 -0.35
N ALA A 455 20.12 -10.35 -0.58
CA ALA A 455 19.26 -11.28 0.14
C ALA A 455 19.70 -11.42 1.61
N GLN A 456 20.99 -11.36 1.88
CA GLN A 456 21.54 -11.29 3.24
C GLN A 456 21.05 -10.03 3.97
N ALA A 457 21.20 -8.85 3.36
CA ALA A 457 20.78 -7.59 3.98
C ALA A 457 19.28 -7.55 4.28
N THR A 458 18.46 -8.07 3.35
CA THR A 458 17.01 -8.22 3.56
C THR A 458 16.71 -9.15 4.73
N THR A 459 17.44 -10.27 4.85
CA THR A 459 17.29 -11.22 5.96
C THR A 459 17.65 -10.58 7.30
N LEU A 460 18.75 -9.83 7.36
CA LEU A 460 19.18 -9.08 8.54
C LEU A 460 18.13 -8.05 8.98
N ALA A 461 17.55 -7.30 8.04
CA ALA A 461 16.47 -6.36 8.34
C ALA A 461 15.22 -7.07 8.92
N ASN A 462 14.87 -8.24 8.39
CA ASN A 462 13.76 -9.04 8.92
C ASN A 462 14.05 -9.62 10.32
N MET A 463 15.30 -10.05 10.57
CA MET A 463 15.75 -10.44 11.91
C MET A 463 15.72 -9.25 12.89
N GLY A 464 16.04 -8.04 12.41
CA GLY A 464 15.93 -6.81 13.18
C GLY A 464 14.49 -6.57 13.66
N ARG A 465 13.50 -6.74 12.76
CA ARG A 465 12.06 -6.65 13.11
C ARG A 465 11.66 -7.73 14.12
N LEU A 466 12.12 -8.96 13.95
CA LEU A 466 11.88 -10.03 14.91
C LEU A 466 12.46 -9.69 16.30
N SER A 467 13.65 -9.07 16.34
CA SER A 467 14.30 -8.65 17.57
C SER A 467 13.54 -7.53 18.28
N ILE A 468 12.93 -6.59 17.53
CA ILE A 468 12.00 -5.59 18.10
C ILE A 468 10.83 -6.27 18.80
N HIS A 469 10.17 -7.25 18.16
CA HIS A 469 9.04 -7.97 18.77
C HIS A 469 9.41 -8.72 20.05
N ARG A 470 10.68 -9.13 20.20
CA ARG A 470 11.21 -9.77 21.42
C ARG A 470 11.76 -8.78 22.44
N SER A 471 11.64 -7.47 22.20
CA SER A 471 12.22 -6.39 23.00
C SER A 471 13.76 -6.43 23.11
N GLU A 472 14.43 -7.10 22.17
CA GLU A 472 15.89 -7.22 22.08
C GLU A 472 16.47 -6.01 21.30
N LEU A 473 16.23 -4.79 21.80
CA LEU A 473 16.47 -3.54 21.06
C LEU A 473 17.93 -3.33 20.63
N ALA A 474 18.90 -3.70 21.47
CA ALA A 474 20.32 -3.58 21.14
C ALA A 474 20.74 -4.53 20.00
N HIS A 475 20.14 -5.72 19.95
CA HIS A 475 20.40 -6.66 18.86
C HIS A 475 19.73 -6.19 17.55
N ALA A 476 18.50 -5.65 17.64
CA ALA A 476 17.83 -5.03 16.50
C ALA A 476 18.65 -3.89 15.88
N GLU A 477 19.22 -3.01 16.71
CA GLU A 477 20.09 -1.92 16.27
C GLU A 477 21.29 -2.42 15.46
N GLN A 478 21.96 -3.47 15.94
CA GLN A 478 23.11 -4.09 15.25
C GLN A 478 22.70 -4.68 13.89
N LEU A 479 21.57 -5.39 13.85
CA LEU A 479 21.07 -6.05 12.64
C LEU A 479 20.69 -5.03 11.56
N PHE A 480 19.93 -3.99 11.92
CA PHE A 480 19.59 -2.94 10.96
C PHE A 480 20.81 -2.12 10.52
N THR A 481 21.79 -1.91 11.39
CA THR A 481 23.03 -1.22 11.02
C THR A 481 23.83 -2.01 9.99
N ARG A 482 24.03 -3.32 10.20
CA ARG A 482 24.66 -4.20 9.19
C ARG A 482 23.86 -4.22 7.88
N ALA A 483 22.53 -4.33 7.93
CA ALA A 483 21.68 -4.31 6.74
C ALA A 483 21.85 -2.99 5.95
N LYS A 484 21.78 -1.84 6.64
CA LYS A 484 21.98 -0.51 6.06
C LYS A 484 23.33 -0.39 5.36
N GLU A 485 24.42 -0.86 5.97
CA GLU A 485 25.77 -0.80 5.40
C GLU A 485 25.93 -1.66 4.14
N ILE A 486 25.31 -2.85 4.11
CA ILE A 486 25.32 -3.70 2.92
C ILE A 486 24.52 -3.03 1.79
N PHE A 487 23.31 -2.55 2.05
CA PHE A 487 22.50 -1.86 1.04
C PHE A 487 23.20 -0.60 0.50
N ALA A 488 23.87 0.17 1.37
CA ALA A 488 24.65 1.33 0.95
C ALA A 488 25.82 0.96 0.04
N ARG A 489 26.53 -0.16 0.28
CA ARG A 489 27.58 -0.67 -0.63
C ARG A 489 27.01 -1.10 -1.98
N LEU A 490 25.81 -1.68 -2.00
CA LEU A 490 25.14 -2.12 -3.23
C LEU A 490 24.51 -0.98 -4.01
N GLY A 491 24.41 0.22 -3.43
CA GLY A 491 23.68 1.35 -4.01
C GLY A 491 22.15 1.15 -4.02
N ASP A 492 21.64 0.23 -3.19
CA ASP A 492 20.20 -0.02 -3.04
C ASP A 492 19.59 0.98 -2.05
N GLU A 493 19.12 2.11 -2.59
CA GLU A 493 18.49 3.16 -1.81
C GLU A 493 17.20 2.68 -1.10
N HIS A 494 16.46 1.75 -1.70
CA HIS A 494 15.21 1.23 -1.13
C HIS A 494 15.49 0.34 0.09
N GLY A 495 16.42 -0.61 -0.02
CA GLY A 495 16.85 -1.43 1.10
C GLY A 495 17.48 -0.61 2.23
N GLN A 496 18.23 0.43 1.89
CA GLN A 496 18.79 1.38 2.86
C GLN A 496 17.68 2.12 3.62
N ALA A 497 16.65 2.61 2.92
CA ALA A 497 15.49 3.28 3.53
C ALA A 497 14.74 2.37 4.51
N ILE A 498 14.52 1.10 4.14
CA ILE A 498 13.89 0.09 5.02
C ILE A 498 14.68 -0.07 6.32
N SER A 499 16.01 -0.17 6.22
CA SER A 499 16.89 -0.36 7.37
C SER A 499 16.93 0.86 8.28
N LEU A 500 16.96 2.07 7.70
CA LEU A 500 16.90 3.33 8.44
C LEU A 500 15.57 3.52 9.18
N ARG A 501 14.44 3.16 8.55
CA ARG A 501 13.13 3.18 9.21
C ARG A 501 13.10 2.23 10.41
N GLY A 502 13.69 1.03 10.26
CA GLY A 502 13.83 0.08 11.36
C GLY A 502 14.70 0.60 12.50
N LEU A 503 15.82 1.28 12.20
CA LEU A 503 16.61 1.97 13.23
C LEU A 503 15.81 3.08 13.90
N GLY A 504 15.07 3.90 13.13
CA GLY A 504 14.20 4.94 13.67
C GLY A 504 13.20 4.40 14.69
N GLU A 505 12.64 3.21 14.42
CA GLU A 505 11.73 2.52 15.36
C GLU A 505 12.47 2.07 16.62
N VAL A 506 13.67 1.47 16.49
CA VAL A 506 14.50 1.08 17.65
C VAL A 506 14.84 2.28 18.53
N PHE A 507 15.30 3.40 17.95
CA PHE A 507 15.65 4.59 18.71
C PHE A 507 14.42 5.24 19.36
N SER A 508 13.26 5.20 18.70
CA SER A 508 12.00 5.66 19.28
C SER A 508 11.60 4.83 20.49
N LEU A 509 11.70 3.50 20.42
CA LEU A 509 11.44 2.58 21.55
C LEU A 509 12.44 2.76 22.70
N GLN A 510 13.68 3.18 22.41
CA GLN A 510 14.68 3.55 23.41
C GLN A 510 14.48 4.98 23.98
N SER A 511 13.38 5.68 23.62
CA SER A 511 13.12 7.08 23.98
C SER A 511 14.18 8.09 23.48
N LYS A 512 14.99 7.71 22.49
CA LYS A 512 16.01 8.55 21.84
C LYS A 512 15.40 9.26 20.63
N TYR A 513 14.41 10.11 20.90
CA TYR A 513 13.55 10.68 19.87
C TYR A 513 14.27 11.56 18.84
N THR A 514 15.34 12.26 19.23
CA THR A 514 16.11 13.11 18.29
C THR A 514 16.83 12.27 17.23
N GLN A 515 17.42 11.14 17.62
CA GLN A 515 18.04 10.19 16.68
C GLN A 515 16.98 9.51 15.80
N GLY A 516 15.81 9.19 16.37
CA GLY A 516 14.68 8.68 15.61
C GLY A 516 14.19 9.65 14.53
N GLU A 517 14.10 10.94 14.85
CA GLU A 517 13.72 12.01 13.92
C GLU A 517 14.67 12.09 12.71
N GLU A 518 15.98 12.11 12.94
CA GLU A 518 17.00 12.13 11.88
C GLU A 518 16.87 10.90 10.96
N LEU A 519 16.73 9.71 11.54
CA LEU A 519 16.68 8.45 10.80
C LEU A 519 15.41 8.30 9.97
N TYR A 520 14.25 8.66 10.51
CA TYR A 520 13.01 8.62 9.74
C TYR A 520 12.98 9.69 8.64
N SER A 521 13.56 10.88 8.87
CA SER A 521 13.69 11.91 7.84
C SER A 521 14.52 11.42 6.66
N LEU A 522 15.68 10.83 6.93
CA LEU A 522 16.53 10.26 5.89
C LEU A 522 15.84 9.09 5.15
N ALA A 523 15.10 8.24 5.88
CA ALA A 523 14.32 7.16 5.27
C ALA A 523 13.23 7.70 4.34
N GLN A 524 12.51 8.75 4.75
CA GLN A 524 11.48 9.41 3.97
C GLN A 524 12.03 9.96 2.65
N GLU A 525 13.19 10.61 2.67
CA GLU A 525 13.88 11.13 1.48
C GLU A 525 14.32 10.01 0.54
N LEU A 526 14.92 8.95 1.09
CA LEU A 526 15.35 7.78 0.30
C LEU A 526 14.17 7.08 -0.37
N PHE A 527 13.06 6.87 0.35
CA PHE A 527 11.85 6.29 -0.24
C PHE A 527 11.28 7.18 -1.35
N ALA A 528 11.32 8.51 -1.19
CA ALA A 528 10.89 9.44 -2.22
C ALA A 528 11.76 9.34 -3.49
N ARG A 529 13.09 9.24 -3.35
CA ARG A 529 14.02 9.06 -4.48
C ARG A 529 13.87 7.70 -5.16
N ALA A 530 13.60 6.65 -4.38
CA ALA A 530 13.32 5.31 -4.88
C ALA A 530 11.92 5.17 -5.52
N GLY A 531 11.04 6.17 -5.38
CA GLY A 531 9.66 6.14 -5.89
C GLY A 531 8.74 5.18 -5.10
N ASP A 532 9.07 4.85 -3.86
CA ASP A 532 8.25 4.02 -2.98
C ASP A 532 7.40 4.89 -2.05
N ASP A 533 6.23 5.29 -2.55
CA ASP A 533 5.27 6.10 -1.80
C ASP A 533 4.73 5.39 -0.54
N ASN A 534 4.70 4.05 -0.51
CA ASN A 534 4.24 3.30 0.66
C ASN A 534 5.29 3.32 1.78
N GLY A 535 6.55 3.05 1.42
CA GLY A 535 7.69 3.20 2.34
C GLY A 535 7.80 4.61 2.89
N ARG A 536 7.62 5.62 2.02
CA ARG A 536 7.61 7.05 2.39
C ARG A 536 6.50 7.36 3.40
N ALA A 537 5.27 6.91 3.13
CA ALA A 537 4.15 7.13 4.05
C ALA A 537 4.38 6.47 5.42
N ASN A 538 4.95 5.27 5.45
CA ASN A 538 5.32 4.60 6.70
C ASN A 538 6.42 5.34 7.49
N ALA A 539 7.41 5.92 6.81
CA ALA A 539 8.42 6.75 7.46
C ALA A 539 7.82 8.03 8.05
N LEU A 540 6.88 8.67 7.34
CA LEU A 540 6.13 9.83 7.83
C LEU A 540 5.25 9.51 9.05
N VAL A 541 4.64 8.31 9.10
CA VAL A 541 3.94 7.84 10.32
C VAL A 541 4.90 7.75 11.50
N GLY A 542 6.10 7.21 11.28
CA GLY A 542 7.17 7.16 12.29
C GLY A 542 7.60 8.54 12.77
N LEU A 543 7.78 9.51 11.86
CA LEU A 543 8.04 10.91 12.19
C LEU A 543 6.90 11.51 13.02
N GLY A 544 5.65 11.27 12.64
CA GLY A 544 4.49 11.75 13.38
C GLY A 544 4.46 11.25 14.82
N GLU A 545 4.80 9.97 15.04
CA GLU A 545 4.91 9.39 16.38
C GLU A 545 6.04 10.04 17.18
N VAL A 546 7.23 10.18 16.60
CA VAL A 546 8.39 10.83 17.24
C VAL A 546 8.09 12.29 17.60
N TYR A 547 7.49 13.06 16.69
CA TYR A 547 7.11 14.44 16.94
C TYR A 547 6.07 14.56 18.06
N ARG A 548 5.11 13.63 18.14
CA ARG A 548 4.16 13.62 19.26
C ARG A 548 4.86 13.38 20.59
N GLU A 549 5.77 12.41 20.67
CA GLU A 549 6.53 12.12 21.91
C GLU A 549 7.41 13.31 22.34
N GLN A 550 7.95 14.07 21.38
CA GLN A 550 8.65 15.32 21.66
C GLN A 550 7.72 16.52 21.94
N SER A 551 6.40 16.32 21.99
CA SER A 551 5.38 17.38 22.10
C SER A 551 5.40 18.43 20.98
N LYS A 552 6.04 18.12 19.84
CA LYS A 552 6.05 18.92 18.60
C LYS A 552 4.77 18.67 17.78
N TYR A 553 3.62 18.95 18.37
CA TYR A 553 2.33 18.57 17.79
C TYR A 553 2.04 19.12 16.38
N PRO A 554 2.38 20.37 16.00
CA PRO A 554 2.17 20.85 14.64
C PRO A 554 2.93 20.04 13.58
N GLN A 555 4.18 19.66 13.88
CA GLN A 555 5.02 18.84 12.98
C GLN A 555 4.50 17.40 12.89
N ALA A 556 3.95 16.88 14.00
CA ALA A 556 3.28 15.59 14.01
C ALA A 556 2.04 15.59 13.09
N GLU A 557 1.19 16.62 13.19
CA GLU A 557 0.00 16.77 12.34
C GLU A 557 0.37 16.87 10.85
N GLU A 558 1.36 17.66 10.50
CA GLU A 558 1.87 17.77 9.12
C GLU A 558 2.31 16.39 8.59
N SER A 559 3.15 15.69 9.35
CA SER A 559 3.67 14.37 8.97
C SER A 559 2.55 13.33 8.78
N TYR A 560 1.56 13.28 9.68
CA TYR A 560 0.43 12.36 9.53
C TYR A 560 -0.52 12.75 8.39
N ASN A 561 -0.73 14.04 8.12
CA ASN A 561 -1.56 14.48 6.99
C ASN A 561 -0.90 14.10 5.66
N GLU A 562 0.41 14.31 5.49
CA GLU A 562 1.13 13.86 4.31
C GLU A 562 1.04 12.34 4.12
N ALA A 563 1.25 11.56 5.19
CA ALA A 563 1.13 10.11 5.15
C ALA A 563 -0.30 9.66 4.79
N ARG A 564 -1.32 10.32 5.34
CA ARG A 564 -2.73 10.05 5.03
C ARG A 564 -3.03 10.28 3.56
N ASP A 565 -2.53 11.37 2.97
CA ASP A 565 -2.78 11.72 1.58
C ASP A 565 -2.03 10.77 0.62
N LEU A 566 -0.83 10.31 0.99
CA LEU A 566 -0.13 9.22 0.30
C LEU A 566 -0.93 7.91 0.35
N PHE A 567 -1.36 7.46 1.53
CA PHE A 567 -2.16 6.24 1.66
C PHE A 567 -3.50 6.32 0.95
N LEU A 568 -4.12 7.50 0.90
CA LEU A 568 -5.34 7.74 0.13
C LEU A 568 -5.10 7.54 -1.37
N ARG A 569 -4.03 8.14 -1.91
CA ARG A 569 -3.65 7.97 -3.33
C ARG A 569 -3.31 6.53 -3.68
N LEU A 570 -2.71 5.79 -2.74
CA LEU A 570 -2.36 4.38 -2.90
C LEU A 570 -3.56 3.42 -2.71
N GLY A 571 -4.72 3.91 -2.24
CA GLY A 571 -5.85 3.04 -1.85
C GLY A 571 -5.54 2.14 -0.65
N HIS A 572 -4.50 2.46 0.13
CA HIS A 572 -4.01 1.64 1.24
C HIS A 572 -4.79 1.95 2.53
N ALA A 573 -5.96 1.30 2.65
CA ALA A 573 -6.93 1.58 3.70
C ALA A 573 -6.37 1.42 5.14
N GLU A 574 -5.59 0.38 5.40
CA GLU A 574 -5.00 0.11 6.72
C GLU A 574 -4.07 1.25 7.15
N GLY A 575 -3.13 1.64 6.29
CA GLY A 575 -2.22 2.76 6.55
C GLY A 575 -2.97 4.08 6.80
N ARG A 576 -4.08 4.31 6.09
CA ARG A 576 -4.96 5.46 6.33
C ARG A 576 -5.62 5.40 7.71
N ALA A 577 -6.05 4.23 8.18
CA ALA A 577 -6.61 4.08 9.51
C ALA A 577 -5.55 4.34 10.60
N VAL A 578 -4.32 3.85 10.40
CA VAL A 578 -3.19 4.10 11.30
C VAL A 578 -2.88 5.60 11.41
N THR A 579 -2.83 6.33 10.30
CA THR A 579 -2.57 7.78 10.32
C THR A 579 -3.69 8.57 10.96
N LEU A 580 -4.96 8.21 10.70
CA LEU A 580 -6.12 8.82 11.37
C LEU A 580 -6.09 8.58 12.89
N ALA A 581 -5.78 7.36 13.32
CA ALA A 581 -5.61 7.06 14.74
C ALA A 581 -4.45 7.87 15.36
N GLY A 582 -3.36 8.09 14.62
CA GLY A 582 -2.25 8.97 15.00
C GLY A 582 -2.67 10.43 15.17
N LEU A 583 -3.37 11.01 14.19
CA LEU A 583 -3.95 12.36 14.27
C LEU A 583 -4.89 12.51 15.47
N GLY A 584 -5.72 11.50 15.72
CA GLY A 584 -6.60 11.46 16.89
C GLY A 584 -5.84 11.56 18.20
N ARG A 585 -4.70 10.87 18.34
CA ARG A 585 -3.82 10.99 19.52
C ARG A 585 -3.25 12.39 19.66
N VAL A 586 -2.75 12.99 18.57
CA VAL A 586 -2.19 14.36 18.61
C VAL A 586 -3.24 15.37 19.03
N CYS A 587 -4.44 15.29 18.45
CA CYS A 587 -5.57 16.15 18.82
C CYS A 587 -5.93 15.97 20.31
N SER A 588 -5.94 14.72 20.81
CA SER A 588 -6.21 14.43 22.21
C SER A 588 -5.15 15.03 23.13
N SER A 589 -3.86 14.95 22.78
CA SER A 589 -2.76 15.55 23.55
C SER A 589 -2.87 17.09 23.62
N GLN A 590 -3.42 17.74 22.60
CA GLN A 590 -3.68 19.18 22.60
C GLN A 590 -5.04 19.56 23.20
N SER A 591 -5.74 18.64 23.86
CA SER A 591 -7.09 18.84 24.40
C SER A 591 -8.17 19.19 23.36
N ARG A 592 -7.92 18.92 22.07
CA ARG A 592 -8.89 19.08 20.96
C ARG A 592 -9.76 17.82 20.84
N HIS A 593 -10.52 17.53 21.89
CA HIS A 593 -11.22 16.24 22.04
C HIS A 593 -12.29 15.98 20.98
N THR A 594 -12.91 17.02 20.40
CA THR A 594 -13.90 16.87 19.32
C THR A 594 -13.26 16.41 18.02
N GLN A 595 -12.14 17.03 17.62
CA GLN A 595 -11.36 16.60 16.45
C GLN A 595 -10.75 15.21 16.66
N ALA A 596 -10.33 14.89 17.89
CA ALA A 596 -9.88 13.54 18.23
C ALA A 596 -10.98 12.49 18.04
N GLU A 597 -12.20 12.77 18.51
CA GLU A 597 -13.39 11.91 18.32
C GLU A 597 -13.66 11.64 16.84
N GLU A 598 -13.60 12.66 15.97
CA GLU A 598 -13.80 12.54 14.53
C GLU A 598 -12.76 11.61 13.88
N PHE A 599 -11.46 11.86 14.11
CA PHE A 599 -10.39 11.07 13.50
C PHE A 599 -10.39 9.61 13.97
N VAL A 600 -10.60 9.38 15.27
CA VAL A 600 -10.64 8.02 15.85
C VAL A 600 -11.86 7.26 15.33
N THR A 601 -13.01 7.92 15.15
CA THR A 601 -14.23 7.30 14.58
C THR A 601 -14.00 6.89 13.12
N GLN A 602 -13.38 7.75 12.30
CA GLN A 602 -13.05 7.41 10.91
C GLN A 602 -12.06 6.22 10.83
N ALA A 603 -11.07 6.16 11.73
CA ALA A 603 -10.16 5.01 11.82
C ALA A 603 -10.92 3.73 12.18
N GLN A 604 -11.83 3.80 13.15
CA GLN A 604 -12.66 2.67 13.58
C GLN A 604 -13.51 2.12 12.42
N GLU A 605 -14.16 2.96 11.63
CA GLU A 605 -14.96 2.55 10.47
C GLU A 605 -14.13 1.83 9.41
N ILE A 606 -12.85 2.22 9.23
CA ILE A 606 -11.95 1.53 8.32
C ILE A 606 -11.57 0.16 8.90
N TYR A 607 -11.18 0.08 10.18
CA TYR A 607 -10.80 -1.20 10.79
C TYR A 607 -11.94 -2.22 10.85
N VAL A 608 -13.19 -1.75 11.06
CA VAL A 608 -14.39 -2.59 10.96
C VAL A 608 -14.56 -3.16 9.55
N ARG A 609 -14.40 -2.33 8.50
CA ARG A 609 -14.48 -2.80 7.11
C ARG A 609 -13.36 -3.77 6.73
N LEU A 610 -12.19 -3.63 7.35
CA LEU A 610 -11.05 -4.52 7.12
C LEU A 610 -11.10 -5.80 7.96
N GLY A 611 -12.01 -5.92 8.93
CA GLY A 611 -12.07 -7.07 9.84
C GLY A 611 -10.87 -7.16 10.80
N GLN A 612 -10.18 -6.05 11.07
CA GLN A 612 -9.01 -6.02 11.95
C GLN A 612 -9.40 -5.86 13.42
N ASP A 613 -9.83 -6.93 14.06
CA ASP A 613 -10.41 -6.91 15.41
C ASP A 613 -9.46 -6.35 16.50
N SER A 614 -8.16 -6.67 16.46
CA SER A 614 -7.19 -6.12 17.44
C SER A 614 -7.07 -4.58 17.33
N SER A 615 -7.02 -4.05 16.11
CA SER A 615 -6.97 -2.61 15.85
C SER A 615 -8.29 -1.92 16.23
N GLN A 616 -9.43 -2.59 16.01
CA GLN A 616 -10.74 -2.11 16.46
C GLN A 616 -10.81 -1.98 17.98
N ALA A 617 -10.38 -3.01 18.72
CA ALA A 617 -10.40 -2.99 20.19
C ALA A 617 -9.56 -1.82 20.74
N ARG A 618 -8.32 -1.66 20.25
CA ARG A 618 -7.43 -0.56 20.66
C ARG A 618 -8.02 0.83 20.34
N THR A 619 -8.68 0.96 19.20
CA THR A 619 -9.29 2.23 18.78
C THR A 619 -10.54 2.57 19.59
N LEU A 620 -11.33 1.56 19.97
CA LEU A 620 -12.47 1.72 20.89
C LEU A 620 -12.04 2.14 22.30
N VAL A 621 -10.95 1.58 22.83
CA VAL A 621 -10.38 2.02 24.12
C VAL A 621 -10.05 3.51 24.07
N ARG A 622 -9.36 3.96 23.01
CA ARG A 622 -9.04 5.38 22.82
C ARG A 622 -10.27 6.27 22.72
N LEU A 623 -11.31 5.79 22.04
CA LEU A 623 -12.58 6.51 21.95
C LEU A 623 -13.23 6.62 23.34
N GLY A 624 -13.12 5.57 24.16
CA GLY A 624 -13.52 5.56 25.56
C GLY A 624 -12.79 6.62 26.38
N ASP A 625 -11.46 6.71 26.23
CA ASP A 625 -10.64 7.70 26.93
C ASP A 625 -11.06 9.13 26.57
N ILE A 626 -11.31 9.38 25.28
CA ILE A 626 -11.80 10.68 24.79
C ILE A 626 -13.17 11.01 25.41
N TYR A 627 -14.09 10.04 25.46
CA TYR A 627 -15.40 10.22 26.10
C TYR A 627 -15.32 10.43 27.61
N CYS A 628 -14.39 9.78 28.30
CA CYS A 628 -14.12 10.00 29.72
C CYS A 628 -13.72 11.45 30.00
N VAL A 629 -12.80 12.00 29.21
CA VAL A 629 -12.34 13.39 29.37
C VAL A 629 -13.45 14.39 29.04
N GLN A 630 -14.30 14.08 28.06
CA GLN A 630 -15.50 14.87 27.74
C GLN A 630 -16.66 14.68 28.73
N LEU A 631 -16.48 13.90 29.80
CA LEU A 631 -17.52 13.56 30.80
C LEU A 631 -18.73 12.79 30.21
N LYS A 632 -18.59 12.20 29.02
CA LYS A 632 -19.61 11.40 28.33
C LYS A 632 -19.56 9.93 28.80
N TYR A 633 -19.68 9.70 30.10
CA TYR A 633 -19.42 8.39 30.72
C TYR A 633 -20.26 7.24 30.18
N ALA A 634 -21.53 7.47 29.79
CA ALA A 634 -22.37 6.43 29.20
C ALA A 634 -21.84 5.94 27.84
N LYS A 635 -21.29 6.85 27.02
CA LYS A 635 -20.65 6.48 25.76
C LYS A 635 -19.33 5.78 25.98
N ALA A 636 -18.56 6.20 26.99
CA ALA A 636 -17.31 5.54 27.38
C ALA A 636 -17.56 4.09 27.80
N GLU A 637 -18.57 3.85 28.65
CA GLU A 637 -19.01 2.52 29.06
C GLU A 637 -19.35 1.63 27.84
N GLU A 638 -20.13 2.13 26.88
CA GLU A 638 -20.49 1.38 25.67
C GLU A 638 -19.26 0.94 24.86
N VAL A 639 -18.33 1.86 24.58
CA VAL A 639 -17.15 1.54 23.75
C VAL A 639 -16.14 0.66 24.47
N TYR A 640 -15.96 0.81 25.78
CA TYR A 640 -15.13 -0.10 26.57
C TYR A 640 -15.72 -1.50 26.64
N THR A 641 -17.03 -1.65 26.85
CA THR A 641 -17.67 -2.99 26.81
C THR A 641 -17.49 -3.66 25.46
N ARG A 642 -17.64 -2.91 24.36
CA ARG A 642 -17.35 -3.44 23.02
C ARG A 642 -15.87 -3.84 22.85
N ALA A 643 -14.94 -3.05 23.36
CA ALA A 643 -13.51 -3.40 23.33
C ALA A 643 -13.22 -4.66 24.14
N GLN A 644 -13.84 -4.81 25.32
CA GLN A 644 -13.75 -5.99 26.17
C GLN A 644 -14.23 -7.24 25.44
N ASP A 645 -15.40 -7.19 24.78
CA ASP A 645 -15.93 -8.30 24.01
C ASP A 645 -14.99 -8.73 22.87
N ILE A 646 -14.35 -7.76 22.21
CA ILE A 646 -13.38 -8.05 21.16
C ILE A 646 -12.12 -8.71 21.75
N TYR A 647 -11.54 -8.16 22.82
CA TYR A 647 -10.37 -8.76 23.46
C TYR A 647 -10.66 -10.15 24.02
N ALA A 648 -11.86 -10.40 24.56
CA ALA A 648 -12.32 -11.72 24.98
C ALA A 648 -12.38 -12.71 23.81
N ARG A 649 -12.92 -12.30 22.65
CA ARG A 649 -12.91 -13.15 21.43
C ARG A 649 -11.51 -13.43 20.90
N LEU A 650 -10.58 -12.49 21.08
CA LEU A 650 -9.18 -12.64 20.67
C LEU A 650 -8.34 -13.47 21.66
N GLY A 651 -8.84 -13.73 22.87
CA GLY A 651 -8.05 -14.35 23.95
C GLY A 651 -6.93 -13.44 24.48
N ASP A 652 -7.02 -12.13 24.26
CA ASP A 652 -6.03 -11.16 24.75
C ASP A 652 -6.39 -10.77 26.19
N GLU A 653 -5.82 -11.49 27.16
CA GLU A 653 -6.09 -11.29 28.58
C GLU A 653 -5.57 -9.94 29.09
N LEU A 654 -4.37 -9.52 28.68
CA LEU A 654 -3.83 -8.21 29.05
C LEU A 654 -4.68 -7.06 28.50
N GLY A 655 -5.15 -7.17 27.26
CA GLY A 655 -6.13 -6.25 26.68
C GLY A 655 -7.41 -6.16 27.50
N GLN A 656 -7.94 -7.31 27.98
CA GLN A 656 -9.11 -7.35 28.85
C GLN A 656 -8.85 -6.64 30.20
N ALA A 657 -7.71 -6.92 30.85
CA ALA A 657 -7.36 -6.29 32.13
C ALA A 657 -7.26 -4.77 32.00
N ASN A 658 -6.62 -4.27 30.95
CA ASN A 658 -6.53 -2.83 30.67
C ASN A 658 -7.93 -2.19 30.52
N VAL A 659 -8.84 -2.84 29.78
CA VAL A 659 -10.20 -2.33 29.59
C VAL A 659 -11.02 -2.37 30.88
N LEU A 660 -10.83 -3.40 31.71
CA LEU A 660 -11.47 -3.49 33.02
C LEU A 660 -11.03 -2.33 33.94
N ASP A 661 -9.74 -1.98 33.95
CA ASP A 661 -9.21 -0.84 34.71
C ASP A 661 -9.79 0.50 34.23
N GLU A 662 -9.90 0.72 32.92
CA GLU A 662 -10.51 1.94 32.39
C GLU A 662 -12.02 2.00 32.67
N LEU A 663 -12.73 0.88 32.54
CA LEU A 663 -14.15 0.80 32.88
C LEU A 663 -14.40 1.00 34.38
N ALA A 664 -13.54 0.47 35.25
CA ALA A 664 -13.57 0.73 36.69
C ALA A 664 -13.35 2.21 36.99
N THR A 665 -12.47 2.89 36.24
CA THR A 665 -12.28 4.34 36.35
C THR A 665 -13.57 5.10 36.02
N VAL A 666 -14.29 4.71 34.96
CA VAL A 666 -15.60 5.28 34.63
C VAL A 666 -16.59 5.10 35.79
N TYR A 667 -16.69 3.88 36.34
CA TYR A 667 -17.59 3.60 37.45
C TYR A 667 -17.21 4.35 38.73
N ARG A 668 -15.91 4.52 39.00
CA ARG A 668 -15.40 5.34 40.12
C ARG A 668 -15.82 6.80 39.97
N LEU A 669 -15.72 7.37 38.77
CA LEU A 669 -16.13 8.75 38.47
C LEU A 669 -17.65 8.94 38.59
N GLN A 670 -18.43 7.89 38.33
CA GLN A 670 -19.87 7.86 38.57
C GLN A 670 -20.26 7.51 40.03
N SER A 671 -19.30 7.40 40.94
CA SER A 671 -19.50 6.98 42.34
C SER A 671 -20.13 5.58 42.51
N LYS A 672 -20.07 4.72 41.48
CA LYS A 672 -20.52 3.32 41.53
C LYS A 672 -19.40 2.41 42.04
N TYR A 673 -18.93 2.68 43.27
CA TYR A 673 -17.74 2.05 43.84
C TYR A 673 -17.78 0.50 43.88
N PRO A 674 -18.87 -0.18 44.24
CA PRO A 674 -18.89 -1.65 44.27
C PRO A 674 -18.65 -2.30 42.91
N ARG A 675 -19.16 -1.68 41.82
CA ARG A 675 -18.89 -2.18 40.46
C ARG A 675 -17.44 -1.96 40.05
N ALA A 676 -16.87 -0.80 40.39
CA ALA A 676 -15.48 -0.51 40.11
C ALA A 676 -14.54 -1.45 40.86
N GLU A 677 -14.84 -1.77 42.13
CA GLU A 677 -14.13 -2.76 42.94
C GLU A 677 -14.14 -4.15 42.28
N GLU A 678 -15.31 -4.64 41.85
CA GLU A 678 -15.44 -5.93 41.15
C GLU A 678 -14.57 -6.02 39.88
N LEU A 679 -14.58 -4.96 39.06
CA LEU A 679 -13.80 -4.93 37.82
C LEU A 679 -12.29 -4.89 38.07
N LEU A 680 -11.83 -4.10 39.03
CA LEU A 680 -10.41 -4.04 39.37
C LEU A 680 -9.92 -5.34 40.01
N THR A 681 -10.73 -6.03 40.83
CA THR A 681 -10.35 -7.35 41.36
C THR A 681 -10.12 -8.35 40.24
N ARG A 682 -10.99 -8.36 39.22
CA ARG A 682 -10.81 -9.20 38.03
C ARG A 682 -9.58 -8.80 37.21
N ALA A 683 -9.31 -7.50 37.05
CA ALA A 683 -8.11 -7.02 36.36
C ALA A 683 -6.83 -7.43 37.10
N GLU A 684 -6.82 -7.33 38.43
CA GLU A 684 -5.69 -7.74 39.26
C GLU A 684 -5.38 -9.24 39.09
N GLU A 685 -6.40 -10.10 39.11
CA GLU A 685 -6.25 -11.54 38.90
C GLU A 685 -5.59 -11.85 37.55
N ILE A 686 -6.01 -11.15 36.49
CA ILE A 686 -5.46 -11.31 35.15
C ILE A 686 -4.00 -10.85 35.09
N TYR A 687 -3.68 -9.66 35.61
CA TYR A 687 -2.29 -9.16 35.63
C TYR A 687 -1.38 -10.07 36.47
N ALA A 688 -1.87 -10.57 37.60
CA ALA A 688 -1.14 -11.52 38.43
C ALA A 688 -0.89 -12.85 37.70
N HIS A 689 -1.89 -13.38 36.98
CA HIS A 689 -1.73 -14.60 36.18
C HIS A 689 -0.69 -14.43 35.06
N ASN A 690 -0.67 -13.26 34.42
CA ASN A 690 0.22 -12.95 33.31
C ASN A 690 1.61 -12.45 33.74
N GLY A 691 1.86 -12.27 35.04
CA GLY A 691 3.12 -11.74 35.57
C GLY A 691 3.38 -10.27 35.24
N ASP A 692 2.34 -9.49 34.91
CA ASP A 692 2.45 -8.06 34.69
C ASP A 692 2.32 -7.31 36.01
N ASP A 693 3.42 -7.28 36.76
CA ASP A 693 3.48 -6.63 38.07
C ASP A 693 3.27 -5.11 38.00
N LYS A 694 3.52 -4.47 36.84
CA LYS A 694 3.30 -3.02 36.68
C LYS A 694 1.81 -2.70 36.56
N GLY A 695 1.08 -3.44 35.72
CA GLY A 695 -0.38 -3.37 35.63
C GLY A 695 -1.01 -3.67 36.99
N ARG A 696 -0.62 -4.80 37.59
CA ARG A 696 -1.08 -5.22 38.92
C ARG A 696 -0.90 -4.15 39.99
N ALA A 697 0.28 -3.53 40.09
CA ALA A 697 0.52 -2.47 41.09
C ALA A 697 -0.42 -1.27 40.91
N SER A 698 -0.72 -0.91 39.66
CA SER A 698 -1.63 0.19 39.32
C SER A 698 -3.06 -0.13 39.71
N THR A 699 -3.54 -1.33 39.37
CA THR A 699 -4.86 -1.83 39.74
C THR A 699 -5.05 -1.91 41.26
N VAL A 700 -4.06 -2.45 41.99
CA VAL A 700 -4.08 -2.55 43.46
C VAL A 700 -4.12 -1.17 44.12
N PHE A 701 -3.38 -0.19 43.58
CA PHE A 701 -3.44 1.18 44.05
C PHE A 701 -4.83 1.79 43.85
N GLU A 702 -5.45 1.60 42.68
CA GLU A 702 -6.81 2.09 42.41
C GLU A 702 -7.87 1.37 43.27
N LEU A 703 -7.71 0.08 43.57
CA LEU A 703 -8.52 -0.63 44.57
C LEU A 703 -8.42 0.06 45.95
N GLY A 704 -7.20 0.38 46.39
CA GLY A 704 -6.97 1.11 47.64
C GLY A 704 -7.68 2.47 47.66
N ARG A 705 -7.70 3.18 46.53
CA ARG A 705 -8.47 4.43 46.39
C ARG A 705 -9.97 4.22 46.52
N ILE A 706 -10.51 3.17 45.91
CA ILE A 706 -11.94 2.86 46.00
C ILE A 706 -12.32 2.50 47.44
N CYS A 707 -11.55 1.63 48.10
CA CYS A 707 -11.78 1.27 49.50
C CYS A 707 -11.72 2.50 50.42
N ARG A 708 -10.78 3.42 50.19
CA ARG A 708 -10.73 4.70 50.92
C ARG A 708 -11.99 5.54 50.70
N LEU A 709 -12.50 5.66 49.47
CA LEU A 709 -13.73 6.40 49.16
C LEU A 709 -14.98 5.75 49.77
N GLN A 710 -14.98 4.43 49.95
CA GLN A 710 -16.02 3.70 50.68
C GLN A 710 -15.83 3.73 52.21
N SER A 711 -14.81 4.43 52.72
CA SER A 711 -14.43 4.44 54.16
C SER A 711 -13.97 3.09 54.73
N LYS A 712 -13.60 2.12 53.88
CA LYS A 712 -12.96 0.85 54.26
C LYS A 712 -11.46 1.06 54.49
N PHE A 713 -11.12 1.78 55.55
CA PHE A 713 -9.76 2.28 55.70
C PHE A 713 -8.69 1.21 55.98
N SER A 714 -9.03 0.13 56.70
CA SER A 714 -8.09 -0.98 56.94
C SER A 714 -7.70 -1.70 55.66
N GLU A 715 -8.67 -1.95 54.79
CA GLU A 715 -8.44 -2.57 53.48
C GLU A 715 -7.64 -1.64 52.57
N ALA A 716 -7.92 -0.33 52.59
CA ALA A 716 -7.16 0.66 51.83
C ALA A 716 -5.68 0.73 52.26
N GLU A 717 -5.40 0.64 53.57
CA GLU A 717 -4.04 0.62 54.12
C GLU A 717 -3.26 -0.61 53.63
N GLU A 718 -3.87 -1.79 53.64
CA GLU A 718 -3.28 -3.03 53.12
C GLU A 718 -2.99 -2.92 51.61
N LEU A 719 -3.97 -2.44 50.84
CA LEU A 719 -3.85 -2.32 49.38
C LEU A 719 -2.77 -1.31 48.97
N TYR A 720 -2.70 -0.14 49.60
CA TYR A 720 -1.64 0.81 49.28
C TYR A 720 -0.25 0.31 49.69
N THR A 721 -0.14 -0.40 50.83
CA THR A 721 1.13 -1.02 51.23
C THR A 721 1.57 -2.07 50.21
N ARG A 722 0.63 -2.92 49.76
CA ARG A 722 0.90 -3.92 48.71
C ARG A 722 1.31 -3.27 47.39
N ALA A 723 0.62 -2.22 46.95
CA ALA A 723 0.98 -1.48 45.74
C ALA A 723 2.39 -0.87 45.84
N GLN A 724 2.72 -0.28 46.99
CA GLN A 724 4.04 0.29 47.27
C GLN A 724 5.16 -0.75 47.16
N GLU A 725 4.95 -1.95 47.72
CA GLU A 725 5.91 -3.06 47.65
C GLU A 725 6.09 -3.56 46.21
N ILE A 726 5.00 -3.75 45.46
CA ILE A 726 5.09 -4.20 44.07
C ILE A 726 5.82 -3.15 43.23
N TYR A 727 5.47 -1.86 43.36
CA TYR A 727 6.17 -0.80 42.63
C TYR A 727 7.66 -0.72 42.97
N LYS A 728 8.03 -0.92 44.23
CA LYS A 728 9.43 -1.00 44.66
C LYS A 728 10.15 -2.16 43.98
N ASN A 729 9.53 -3.34 43.92
CA ASN A 729 10.10 -4.54 43.31
C ASN A 729 10.27 -4.39 41.79
N VAL A 730 9.32 -3.73 41.12
CA VAL A 730 9.38 -3.43 39.68
C VAL A 730 10.33 -2.27 39.37
N GLY A 731 10.82 -1.54 40.38
CA GLY A 731 11.70 -0.38 40.20
C GLY A 731 10.97 0.89 39.74
N SER A 732 9.63 0.95 39.89
CA SER A 732 8.83 2.13 39.56
C SER A 732 8.87 3.14 40.70
N ALA A 733 9.89 4.00 40.71
CA ALA A 733 10.04 5.06 41.72
C ALA A 733 8.80 5.98 41.78
N LEU A 734 8.23 6.34 40.62
CA LEU A 734 7.01 7.16 40.55
C LEU A 734 5.81 6.47 41.19
N GLY A 735 5.59 5.19 40.88
CA GLY A 735 4.49 4.41 41.45
C GLY A 735 4.65 4.21 42.96
N GLN A 736 5.88 3.93 43.41
CA GLN A 736 6.21 3.79 44.82
C GLN A 736 5.91 5.07 45.60
N ALA A 737 6.34 6.23 45.10
CA ALA A 737 6.05 7.53 45.72
C ALA A 737 4.55 7.82 45.77
N THR A 738 3.81 7.44 44.72
CA THR A 738 2.37 7.65 44.62
C THR A 738 1.59 6.77 45.61
N ALA A 739 2.01 5.52 45.81
CA ALA A 739 1.43 4.65 46.83
C ALA A 739 1.73 5.14 48.25
N LEU A 740 2.96 5.61 48.51
CA LEU A 740 3.33 6.23 49.79
C LEU A 740 2.55 7.52 50.07
N PHE A 741 2.36 8.36 49.06
CA PHE A 741 1.50 9.54 49.16
C PHE A 741 0.06 9.12 49.50
N GLY A 742 -0.49 8.09 48.84
CA GLY A 742 -1.81 7.53 49.14
C GLY A 742 -1.96 7.04 50.58
N LEU A 743 -0.93 6.39 51.14
CA LEU A 743 -0.86 6.02 52.57
C LEU A 743 -0.84 7.25 53.48
N GLY A 744 -0.01 8.25 53.15
CA GLY A 744 0.08 9.50 53.92
C GLY A 744 -1.27 10.22 53.98
N ASP A 745 -1.95 10.33 52.84
CA ASP A 745 -3.28 10.92 52.74
C ASP A 745 -4.31 10.12 53.57
N LEU A 746 -4.27 8.79 53.48
CA LEU A 746 -5.14 7.91 54.27
C LEU A 746 -4.95 8.12 55.78
N TYR A 747 -3.70 8.15 56.26
CA TYR A 747 -3.41 8.38 57.68
C TYR A 747 -3.77 9.79 58.14
N LEU A 748 -3.59 10.81 57.29
CA LEU A 748 -4.04 12.18 57.55
C LEU A 748 -5.56 12.22 57.76
N PHE A 749 -6.34 11.55 56.90
CA PHE A 749 -7.80 11.42 57.07
C PHE A 749 -8.19 10.71 58.38
N GLN A 750 -7.42 9.71 58.80
CA GLN A 750 -7.62 9.01 60.08
C GLN A 750 -7.07 9.78 61.30
N THR A 751 -6.52 10.98 61.12
CA THR A 751 -5.85 11.78 62.16
C THR A 751 -4.61 11.10 62.79
N LYS A 752 -4.02 10.12 62.10
CA LYS A 752 -2.80 9.40 62.53
C LYS A 752 -1.55 10.13 62.02
N TYR A 753 -1.29 11.30 62.60
CA TYR A 753 -0.31 12.24 62.06
C TYR A 753 1.14 11.72 61.98
N THR A 754 1.59 10.89 62.93
CA THR A 754 2.94 10.32 62.90
C THR A 754 3.11 9.37 61.71
N GLN A 755 2.14 8.49 61.47
CA GLN A 755 2.17 7.57 60.33
C GLN A 755 2.02 8.28 58.99
N ALA A 756 1.27 9.40 58.96
CA ALA A 756 1.18 10.26 57.78
C ALA A 756 2.55 10.87 57.44
N GLU A 757 3.31 11.35 58.44
CA GLU A 757 4.68 11.86 58.24
C GLU A 757 5.65 10.77 57.78
N ASP A 758 5.58 9.58 58.38
CA ASP A 758 6.40 8.43 58.01
C ASP A 758 6.15 7.97 56.56
N SER A 759 4.97 8.28 55.99
CA SER A 759 4.62 7.97 54.61
C SER A 759 4.94 9.12 53.65
N PHE A 760 4.67 10.37 54.02
CA PHE A 760 4.93 11.53 53.16
C PHE A 760 6.42 11.85 52.99
N THR A 761 7.23 11.63 54.03
CA THR A 761 8.68 11.90 53.97
C THR A 761 9.38 11.11 52.85
N PRO A 762 9.28 9.77 52.79
CA PRO A 762 9.89 9.01 51.69
C PRO A 762 9.22 9.31 50.33
N ALA A 763 7.93 9.64 50.28
CA ALA A 763 7.28 10.06 49.03
C ALA A 763 7.89 11.36 48.47
N GLN A 764 8.12 12.36 49.33
CA GLN A 764 8.71 13.65 48.96
C GLN A 764 10.15 13.50 48.48
N GLU A 765 10.95 12.65 49.14
CA GLU A 765 12.33 12.35 48.74
C GLU A 765 12.38 11.70 47.35
N ILE A 766 11.53 10.69 47.11
CA ILE A 766 11.46 10.02 45.82
C ILE A 766 10.99 10.99 44.74
N TYR A 767 9.89 11.74 44.94
CA TYR A 767 9.42 12.73 43.97
C TYR A 767 10.48 13.78 43.63
N THR A 768 11.29 14.19 44.62
CA THR A 768 12.43 15.09 44.42
C THR A 768 13.50 14.44 43.54
N SER A 769 13.88 13.20 43.83
CA SER A 769 14.89 12.46 43.06
C SER A 769 14.53 12.28 41.59
N ILE A 770 13.24 12.03 41.30
CA ILE A 770 12.74 11.83 39.92
C ILE A 770 12.30 13.13 39.26
N CYS A 771 12.55 14.28 39.90
CA CYS A 771 12.19 15.61 39.42
C CYS A 771 10.69 15.78 39.11
N ASN A 772 9.81 15.04 39.83
CA ASN A 772 8.36 15.21 39.70
C ASN A 772 7.88 16.36 40.59
N ILE A 773 7.83 17.56 40.00
CA ILE A 773 7.47 18.81 40.68
C ILE A 773 6.07 18.74 41.29
N ARG A 774 5.11 18.14 40.58
CA ARG A 774 3.71 18.06 41.00
C ARG A 774 3.53 17.16 42.22
N GLY A 775 4.03 15.94 42.17
CA GLY A 775 3.96 14.98 43.28
C GLY A 775 4.67 15.52 44.53
N ARG A 776 5.79 16.24 44.33
CA ARG A 776 6.47 16.95 45.42
C ARG A 776 5.58 18.04 46.03
N ALA A 777 4.95 18.89 45.21
CA ALA A 777 4.05 19.95 45.68
C ALA A 777 2.86 19.38 46.46
N ASP A 778 2.21 18.34 45.92
CA ASP A 778 1.07 17.65 46.56
C ASP A 778 1.48 17.06 47.92
N THR A 779 2.66 16.43 47.98
CA THR A 779 3.18 15.83 49.22
C THR A 779 3.51 16.89 50.27
N LEU A 780 4.17 17.99 49.88
CA LEU A 780 4.47 19.12 50.77
C LEU A 780 3.19 19.76 51.31
N TYR A 781 2.16 19.93 50.46
CA TYR A 781 0.87 20.41 50.92
C TYR A 781 0.24 19.46 51.97
N GLY A 782 0.30 18.14 51.74
CA GLY A 782 -0.12 17.12 52.71
C GLY A 782 0.63 17.22 54.04
N MET A 783 1.96 17.38 54.01
CA MET A 783 2.79 17.59 55.21
C MET A 783 2.42 18.90 55.94
N GLY A 784 2.11 19.97 55.21
CA GLY A 784 1.61 21.22 55.76
C GLY A 784 0.28 21.03 56.51
N LEU A 785 -0.64 20.26 55.95
CA LEU A 785 -1.91 19.91 56.61
C LEU A 785 -1.69 19.10 57.89
N VAL A 786 -0.76 18.14 57.88
CA VAL A 786 -0.38 17.38 59.09
C VAL A 786 0.11 18.32 60.19
N ARG A 787 1.06 19.23 59.88
CA ARG A 787 1.61 20.19 60.85
C ARG A 787 0.56 21.16 61.37
N HIS A 788 -0.33 21.64 60.50
CA HIS A 788 -1.41 22.53 60.89
C HIS A 788 -2.36 21.85 61.88
N ASN A 789 -2.76 20.61 61.60
CA ASN A 789 -3.66 19.84 62.47
C ASN A 789 -3.01 19.48 63.82
N GLN A 790 -1.68 19.36 63.88
CA GLN A 790 -0.89 19.26 65.12
C GLN A 790 -0.74 20.60 65.86
N ARG A 791 -1.32 21.70 65.37
CA ARG A 791 -1.14 23.08 65.88
C ARG A 791 0.27 23.65 65.73
N ARG A 792 1.11 23.06 64.87
CA ARG A 792 2.46 23.53 64.54
C ARG A 792 2.44 24.47 63.35
N ASN A 793 1.77 25.62 63.51
CA ASN A 793 1.45 26.54 62.41
C ASN A 793 2.67 27.14 61.70
N VAL A 794 3.76 27.42 62.42
CA VAL A 794 4.99 27.97 61.83
C VAL A 794 5.63 26.96 60.86
N GLU A 795 5.64 25.68 61.23
CA GLU A 795 6.17 24.62 60.36
C GLU A 795 5.23 24.32 59.19
N ALA A 796 3.91 24.36 59.43
CA ALA A 796 2.92 24.24 58.37
C ALA A 796 3.09 25.33 57.30
N ALA A 797 3.35 26.58 57.72
CA ALA A 797 3.58 27.70 56.82
C ALA A 797 4.78 27.47 55.89
N SER A 798 5.88 26.89 56.40
CA SER A 798 7.05 26.55 55.58
C SER A 798 6.68 25.60 54.43
N TYR A 799 5.93 24.54 54.72
CA TYR A 799 5.51 23.57 53.71
C TYR A 799 4.53 24.18 52.70
N TYR A 800 3.59 25.03 53.15
CA TYR A 800 2.66 25.71 52.24
C TYR A 800 3.35 26.70 51.31
N VAL A 801 4.36 27.45 51.77
CA VAL A 801 5.14 28.34 50.91
C VAL A 801 5.81 27.55 49.79
N GLU A 802 6.49 26.46 50.14
CA GLU A 802 7.19 25.62 49.16
C GLU A 802 6.20 24.97 48.17
N ALA A 803 5.08 24.43 48.66
CA ALA A 803 4.05 23.84 47.80
C ALA A 803 3.44 24.89 46.84
N ARG A 804 3.11 26.09 47.33
CA ARG A 804 2.57 27.20 46.51
C ARG A 804 3.54 27.60 45.41
N ASP A 805 4.82 27.73 45.72
CA ASP A 805 5.83 28.16 44.75
C ASP A 805 5.98 27.10 43.64
N LEU A 806 5.95 25.81 44.00
CA LEU A 806 5.96 24.71 43.02
C LEU A 806 4.67 24.66 42.17
N TYR A 807 3.48 24.86 42.74
CA TYR A 807 2.25 24.96 41.95
C TYR A 807 2.24 26.17 41.02
N THR A 808 2.83 27.28 41.45
CA THR A 808 2.97 28.50 40.63
C THR A 808 3.93 28.26 39.47
N GLN A 809 5.03 27.54 39.70
CA GLN A 809 5.95 27.10 38.64
C GLN A 809 5.24 26.22 37.60
N LEU A 810 4.26 25.41 38.02
CA LEU A 810 3.44 24.57 37.13
C LEU A 810 2.28 25.33 36.45
N GLY A 811 2.08 26.62 36.74
CA GLY A 811 0.94 27.39 36.25
C GLY A 811 -0.42 26.94 36.82
N MET A 812 -0.42 26.18 37.92
CA MET A 812 -1.64 25.68 38.57
C MET A 812 -2.21 26.73 39.54
N THR A 813 -2.87 27.75 38.97
CA THR A 813 -3.41 28.90 39.71
C THR A 813 -4.35 28.49 40.84
N ASP A 814 -5.30 27.60 40.59
CA ASP A 814 -6.31 27.17 41.58
C ASP A 814 -5.69 26.44 42.77
N ALA A 815 -4.64 25.64 42.51
CA ALA A 815 -3.93 24.93 43.57
C ALA A 815 -3.06 25.90 44.37
N SER A 816 -2.35 26.82 43.70
CA SER A 816 -1.56 27.88 44.33
C SER A 816 -2.42 28.80 45.20
N GLU A 817 -3.60 29.21 44.74
CA GLU A 817 -4.56 30.01 45.50
C GLU A 817 -5.08 29.27 46.72
N ARG A 818 -5.44 27.98 46.57
CA ARG A 818 -5.89 27.15 47.70
C ARG A 818 -4.83 27.03 48.79
N VAL A 819 -3.58 26.80 48.40
CA VAL A 819 -2.46 26.75 49.35
C VAL A 819 -2.22 28.11 49.98
N SER A 820 -2.40 29.20 49.23
CA SER A 820 -2.28 30.57 49.74
C SER A 820 -3.35 30.90 50.80
N LEU A 821 -4.58 30.42 50.63
CA LEU A 821 -5.63 30.52 51.65
C LEU A 821 -5.23 29.77 52.92
N ARG A 822 -4.72 28.53 52.78
CA ARG A 822 -4.22 27.75 53.94
C ARG A 822 -3.02 28.40 54.62
N LEU A 823 -2.16 29.07 53.87
CA LEU A 823 -1.03 29.84 54.40
C LEU A 823 -1.52 31.04 55.23
N ALA A 824 -2.55 31.74 54.76
CA ALA A 824 -3.17 32.86 55.50
C ALA A 824 -3.84 32.39 56.81
N ASP A 825 -4.44 31.20 56.83
CA ASP A 825 -5.04 30.61 58.04
C ASP A 825 -4.02 30.33 59.15
N VAL A 826 -2.78 29.99 58.79
CA VAL A 826 -1.71 29.65 59.77
C VAL A 826 -0.85 30.84 60.19
N LEU A 827 -0.87 31.93 59.42
CA LEU A 827 -0.16 33.18 59.69
C LEU A 827 -1.10 34.39 59.56
N PRO A 828 -2.12 34.54 60.43
CA PRO A 828 -2.93 35.75 60.41
C PRO A 828 -2.08 36.97 60.82
N ASP A 829 -2.07 38.00 59.98
CA ASP A 829 -1.30 39.23 60.17
C ASP A 829 -1.44 39.80 61.59
N GLN A 830 -0.31 40.00 62.27
CA GLN A 830 -0.20 40.99 63.34
C GLN A 830 -0.22 42.39 62.72
N ASN A 831 -1.36 42.81 62.15
CA ASN A 831 -1.75 44.20 61.88
C ASN A 831 -3.11 44.28 61.17
N SER A 832 -4.21 44.11 61.92
CA SER A 832 -5.50 44.67 61.50
C SER A 832 -6.46 44.88 62.68
N SER A 833 -6.31 46.02 63.35
CA SER A 833 -7.41 46.63 64.10
C SER A 833 -8.28 47.45 63.14
N VAL A 834 -9.11 46.81 62.32
CA VAL A 834 -10.32 47.45 61.75
C VAL A 834 -11.44 46.41 61.65
N THR A 835 -12.56 46.77 62.24
CA THR A 835 -13.80 46.02 62.45
C THR A 835 -14.67 45.81 61.20
N SER A 836 -15.45 44.72 61.27
CA SER A 836 -16.82 44.47 60.71
C SER A 836 -16.92 43.65 59.41
N PRO A 837 -18.09 43.01 59.16
CA PRO A 837 -18.68 41.95 59.97
C PRO A 837 -18.87 40.64 59.17
N HIS A 838 -18.96 39.53 59.90
CA HIS A 838 -19.30 38.20 59.39
C HIS A 838 -20.47 38.17 58.38
N PRO A 839 -20.40 37.22 57.44
CA PRO A 839 -21.52 36.32 57.18
C PRO A 839 -21.14 34.90 57.57
N SER A 840 -21.87 34.39 58.58
CA SER A 840 -22.25 32.99 58.79
C SER A 840 -21.47 31.92 58.03
N VAL A 841 -20.58 31.24 58.77
CA VAL A 841 -20.05 29.91 58.45
C VAL A 841 -21.21 28.94 58.36
N GLN A 842 -21.71 28.69 57.15
CA GLN A 842 -22.33 27.41 56.85
C GLN A 842 -21.21 26.37 56.79
N VAL A 843 -21.37 25.31 57.55
CA VAL A 843 -20.59 24.07 57.44
C VAL A 843 -20.74 23.56 56.00
N LEU A 844 -19.81 23.95 55.13
CA LEU A 844 -19.61 23.29 53.85
C LEU A 844 -18.86 22.00 54.15
N SER A 845 -19.63 20.93 54.17
CA SER A 845 -19.18 19.55 54.11
C SER A 845 -18.00 19.41 53.15
N ASP A 846 -16.96 18.73 53.63
CA ASP A 846 -15.77 18.32 52.90
C ASP A 846 -16.06 17.97 51.43
N ILE A 847 -15.51 18.76 50.51
CA ILE A 847 -15.36 18.34 49.12
C ILE A 847 -14.11 17.44 49.10
N PRO A 848 -14.22 16.16 48.69
CA PRO A 848 -13.07 15.28 48.59
C PRO A 848 -12.05 15.88 47.61
N SER A 849 -10.76 15.69 47.90
CA SER A 849 -9.61 15.98 47.05
C SER A 849 -9.56 15.11 45.76
N THR A 850 -10.66 15.03 45.00
CA THR A 850 -10.84 14.07 43.90
C THR A 850 -10.60 14.60 42.49
N SER A 851 -10.19 15.86 42.28
CA SER A 851 -10.08 16.42 40.90
C SER A 851 -8.67 16.52 40.30
N LEU A 852 -7.60 15.99 40.91
CA LEU A 852 -6.23 16.27 40.44
C LEU A 852 -5.32 15.07 40.18
N LEU A 853 -5.85 13.90 39.82
CA LEU A 853 -5.06 12.83 39.20
C LEU A 853 -5.64 12.49 37.83
N GLY A 854 -5.45 13.40 36.87
CA GLY A 854 -5.49 13.06 35.47
C GLY A 854 -4.23 12.27 35.14
N LYS A 855 -4.41 11.02 34.69
CA LYS A 855 -3.35 10.16 34.16
C LYS A 855 -2.55 10.96 33.10
N THR A 856 -1.32 11.38 33.42
CA THR A 856 -0.30 11.53 32.38
C THR A 856 0.29 10.15 32.17
N VAL A 857 -0.23 9.48 31.14
CA VAL A 857 0.41 8.32 30.53
C VAL A 857 1.75 8.80 30.00
N THR A 858 2.85 8.31 30.58
CA THR A 858 4.12 8.14 29.86
C THR A 858 4.11 6.79 29.18
#